data_AF-A0A7Y5E6M9-F1
#
_entry.id   AF-A0A7Y5E6M9-F1
#
_cell.length_a   1.000
_cell.length_b   1.000
_cell.length_c   1.000
_cell.angle_alpha   90.00
_cell.angle_beta   90.00
_cell.angle_gamma   90.00
#
_symmetry.space_group_name_H-M   'P 1'
#
loop_
_entity.id
_entity.type
_entity.pdbx_description
1 polymer ?
#
loop_
_entity_poly.entity_id
_entity_poly.type
_entity_poly.pdbx_seq_one_letter_code
_entity_poly.pdbx_strand_id
1 'polypeptide(L)'
;MKKILFLFITLFSLLRFPAMADEGMWIPMFIDRLNYVDMQKMGLKLTADEIYSVNNGSLKDAIIIFGRGCTGEIISDQSLILTNHHCGYGSIQSVSSVENDFLTNGFWAKSQSEEIPVPGLTVQFLISMADVTNEMLTGITDKTQETDRIEILKKNRKAIETKATTGNHYNAVVKDYFEGNEFYLLVYETFKDIRLVGAPPEVIGKFGADTDNWMWPRHTGDFSMFRVYAGAGNTPAEYSADNKPFKPRHFLPVSIAGIQKDDFSMIMGNPGTTDRYLTSWGVDMAVEETGPTIVKIREEKLRIMKEGMDASDKVRLQYSSKYASTANYWKFFIGQTKGLKRLKVADQKKRIEADFNAWMDPNPFAVQKYSTALPLISGAYSIIRQYNVSRLYYAEGIMRGSEILGYANRFDKLKKILSIKDTAPEVLLAEIKQLQNGVNAQFKDYNQAVDQNLLAQMLKMFSVNVKPEHQPALLKELAAKYKGDFTAMAADVFGKSNFSSGEKVNELLKNPKAKAIEKDPAFKLMQAFMKQFSVIQKQSEAANLDLQKGNRLFLAGLREMQPRRKFYPNANSTMRLTYGTVLDYYPADAVHYDFTTTLDGVMEKEDPSVREFMVPEKMKEIYKNKDFGPYGNPDGTMTVNFLTTHDITGGNSGSPVIDSQGRLIGLAFDGNWEAMSGNIAFEPELQRTINVDIRYVMLIIDKFAGAQNLIDEMLIVNDRPVK
;
A
#
# COMPACT_ATOMS: atom_id res chain seq x y z
N MET A 1 34.92 -16.94 48.10
CA MET A 1 34.29 -15.70 47.57
C MET A 1 34.64 -15.42 46.11
N LYS A 2 35.91 -15.48 45.66
CA LYS A 2 36.27 -15.19 44.25
C LYS A 2 35.65 -16.14 43.19
N LYS A 3 35.34 -17.40 43.52
CA LYS A 3 34.68 -18.35 42.60
C LYS A 3 33.16 -18.17 42.46
N ILE A 4 32.49 -17.61 43.47
CA ILE A 4 31.04 -17.29 43.42
C ILE A 4 30.81 -15.99 42.64
N LEU A 5 31.74 -15.03 42.74
CA LEU A 5 31.71 -13.80 41.95
C LEU A 5 31.89 -14.06 40.45
N PHE A 6 32.75 -15.02 40.08
CA PHE A 6 32.93 -15.41 38.68
C PHE A 6 31.68 -16.10 38.11
N LEU A 7 30.98 -16.92 38.90
CA LEU A 7 29.73 -17.59 38.50
C LEU A 7 28.56 -16.60 38.32
N PHE A 8 28.50 -15.53 39.13
CA PHE A 8 27.51 -14.47 38.98
C PHE A 8 27.76 -13.60 37.74
N ILE A 9 29.03 -13.37 37.38
CA ILE A 9 29.40 -12.60 36.18
C ILE A 9 29.12 -13.41 34.90
N THR A 10 29.36 -14.73 34.89
CA THR A 10 28.98 -15.57 33.73
C THR A 10 27.46 -15.78 33.60
N LEU A 11 26.71 -15.83 34.71
CA LEU A 11 25.24 -15.94 34.66
C LEU A 11 24.56 -14.64 34.17
N PHE A 12 25.15 -13.47 34.45
CA PHE A 12 24.67 -12.19 33.92
C PHE A 12 25.00 -11.98 32.43
N SER A 13 26.09 -12.58 31.91
CA SER A 13 26.41 -12.52 30.48
C SER A 13 25.52 -13.40 29.58
N LEU A 14 24.74 -14.33 30.15
CA LEU A 14 23.78 -15.17 29.43
C LEU A 14 22.35 -14.59 29.38
N LEU A 15 22.12 -13.46 30.05
CA LEU A 15 20.87 -12.69 30.00
C LEU A 15 21.04 -11.43 29.15
N ARG A 16 21.46 -11.59 27.90
CA ARG A 16 21.21 -10.54 26.89
C ARG A 16 19.75 -10.66 26.48
N PHE A 17 18.86 -9.92 27.13
CA PHE A 17 17.61 -9.55 26.49
C PHE A 17 17.99 -8.62 25.33
N PRO A 18 17.75 -8.98 24.06
CA PRO A 18 17.85 -7.99 23.02
C PRO A 18 16.70 -7.03 23.27
N ALA A 19 17.02 -5.78 23.62
CA ALA A 19 16.08 -4.70 23.43
C ALA A 19 15.88 -4.59 21.91
N MET A 20 14.97 -5.36 21.34
CA MET A 20 14.65 -5.31 19.91
C MET A 20 13.72 -4.12 19.71
N ALA A 21 14.33 -2.95 19.51
CA ALA A 21 13.67 -1.66 19.40
C ALA A 21 13.42 -1.22 17.94
N ASP A 22 13.40 -2.18 16.99
CA ASP A 22 13.23 -1.90 15.55
C ASP A 22 11.90 -2.41 14.97
N GLU A 23 11.28 -3.42 15.58
CA GLU A 23 10.03 -4.02 15.08
C GLU A 23 8.79 -3.28 15.63
N GLY A 24 7.83 -3.01 14.75
CA GLY A 24 6.48 -2.62 15.13
C GLY A 24 5.96 -1.36 14.46
N MET A 25 4.65 -1.38 14.19
CA MET A 25 3.87 -0.27 13.64
C MET A 25 2.89 0.22 14.71
N TRP A 26 3.35 1.14 15.54
CA TRP A 26 2.72 1.60 16.79
C TRP A 26 1.59 2.60 16.55
N ILE A 27 0.56 2.57 17.39
CA ILE A 27 -0.56 3.52 17.30
C ILE A 27 -0.11 4.87 17.93
N PRO A 28 -0.19 6.00 17.20
CA PRO A 28 0.35 7.28 17.68
C PRO A 28 -0.20 7.73 19.05
N MET A 29 -1.50 7.54 19.29
CA MET A 29 -2.13 7.94 20.57
C MET A 29 -1.61 7.18 21.81
N PHE A 30 -0.79 6.14 21.65
CA PHE A 30 -0.24 5.35 22.75
C PHE A 30 1.28 5.43 22.90
N ILE A 31 1.97 6.29 22.12
CA ILE A 31 3.43 6.38 22.12
C ILE A 31 3.98 6.67 23.52
N ASP A 32 3.39 7.63 24.24
CA ASP A 32 3.81 8.03 25.59
C ASP A 32 3.88 6.82 26.54
N ARG A 33 2.85 5.96 26.49
CA ARG A 33 2.73 4.79 27.36
C ARG A 33 3.62 3.63 26.93
N LEU A 34 3.85 3.43 25.63
CA LEU A 34 4.39 2.18 25.11
C LEU A 34 5.86 2.27 24.69
N ASN A 35 6.27 3.35 24.03
CA ASN A 35 7.51 3.39 23.26
C ASN A 35 8.41 4.58 23.60
N TYR A 36 7.84 5.65 24.16
CA TYR A 36 8.52 6.93 24.34
C TYR A 36 9.87 6.83 25.07
N VAL A 37 9.92 6.10 26.19
CA VAL A 37 11.16 5.90 26.96
C VAL A 37 12.25 5.21 26.14
N ASP A 38 11.88 4.27 25.25
CA ASP A 38 12.86 3.58 24.41
C ASP A 38 13.33 4.51 23.27
N MET A 39 12.44 5.29 22.67
CA MET A 39 12.80 6.31 21.69
C MET A 39 13.75 7.38 22.26
N GLN A 40 13.50 7.83 23.51
CA GLN A 40 14.39 8.78 24.19
C GLN A 40 15.79 8.20 24.42
N LYS A 41 15.89 6.93 24.82
CA LYS A 41 17.20 6.24 24.96
C LYS A 41 17.95 6.15 23.64
N MET A 42 17.23 6.08 22.52
CA MET A 42 17.81 6.05 21.18
C MET A 42 18.20 7.43 20.66
N GLY A 43 17.73 8.51 21.29
CA GLY A 43 18.13 9.88 20.99
C GLY A 43 17.00 10.87 20.71
N LEU A 44 15.73 10.44 20.74
CA LEU A 44 14.57 11.32 20.55
C LEU A 44 14.63 12.52 21.51
N LYS A 45 14.45 13.73 20.97
CA LYS A 45 14.42 15.00 21.73
C LYS A 45 13.02 15.62 21.82
N LEU A 46 12.09 15.17 20.97
CA LEU A 46 10.69 15.57 21.04
C LEU A 46 9.98 14.97 22.25
N THR A 47 8.99 15.69 22.74
CA THR A 47 7.97 15.18 23.66
C THR A 47 6.95 14.30 22.93
N ALA A 48 6.22 13.46 23.69
CA ALA A 48 5.14 12.66 23.10
C ALA A 48 4.03 13.54 22.48
N ASP A 49 3.73 14.69 23.08
CA ASP A 49 2.74 15.65 22.57
C ASP A 49 3.18 16.31 21.25
N GLU A 50 4.47 16.56 21.07
CA GLU A 50 5.01 17.07 19.79
C GLU A 50 4.88 16.03 18.66
N ILE A 51 4.86 14.73 18.98
CA ILE A 51 4.64 13.66 18.00
C ILE A 51 3.15 13.50 17.69
N TYR A 52 2.31 13.39 18.72
CA TYR A 52 0.86 13.27 18.58
C TYR A 52 0.14 14.02 19.69
N SER A 53 -0.65 15.04 19.31
CA SER A 53 -1.57 15.73 20.21
C SER A 53 -2.92 15.93 19.53
N VAL A 54 -4.01 15.83 20.30
CA VAL A 54 -5.36 16.24 19.85
C VAL A 54 -5.65 17.71 20.16
N ASN A 55 -4.87 18.32 21.06
CA ASN A 55 -5.14 19.67 21.59
C ASN A 55 -4.28 20.75 20.91
N ASN A 56 -3.07 20.39 20.47
CA ASN A 56 -2.11 21.30 19.85
C ASN A 56 -1.62 20.75 18.50
N GLY A 57 -0.94 21.59 17.71
CA GLY A 57 -0.24 21.13 16.51
C GLY A 57 0.88 20.14 16.87
N SER A 58 1.00 19.05 16.10
CA SER A 58 2.01 18.01 16.29
C SER A 58 2.47 17.44 14.95
N LEU A 59 3.46 16.55 14.93
CA LEU A 59 3.95 15.91 13.71
C LEU A 59 2.82 15.27 12.89
N LYS A 60 1.82 14.66 13.55
CA LYS A 60 0.66 14.05 12.87
C LYS A 60 -0.01 14.99 11.86
N ASP A 61 -0.01 16.30 12.13
CA ASP A 61 -0.72 17.29 11.31
C ASP A 61 0.02 17.61 10.01
N ALA A 62 1.29 17.19 9.90
CA ALA A 62 2.04 17.24 8.66
C ALA A 62 1.97 15.92 7.88
N ILE A 63 1.41 14.84 8.43
CA ILE A 63 1.38 13.51 7.78
C ILE A 63 -0.02 13.23 7.24
N ILE A 64 -0.09 12.93 5.94
CA ILE A 64 -1.36 12.76 5.24
C ILE A 64 -1.49 11.36 4.64
N ILE A 65 -2.73 10.92 4.46
CA ILE A 65 -3.04 9.86 3.51
C ILE A 65 -3.09 10.52 2.13
N PHE A 66 -2.21 10.11 1.23
CA PHE A 66 -2.14 10.59 -0.14
C PHE A 66 -2.89 9.64 -1.08
N GLY A 67 -3.91 10.16 -1.76
CA GLY A 67 -4.72 9.41 -2.69
C GLY A 67 -5.40 8.20 -2.04
N ARG A 68 -5.16 7.01 -2.60
CA ARG A 68 -5.87 5.77 -2.22
C ARG A 68 -5.05 4.80 -1.36
N GLY A 69 -3.96 5.26 -0.75
CA GLY A 69 -3.23 4.42 0.19
C GLY A 69 -1.75 4.70 0.36
N CYS A 70 -1.18 5.73 -0.28
CA CYS A 70 0.17 6.18 0.05
C CYS A 70 0.16 7.12 1.25
N THR A 71 1.35 7.44 1.74
CA THR A 71 1.60 8.55 2.66
C THR A 71 2.15 9.74 1.88
N GLY A 72 1.94 10.94 2.42
CA GLY A 72 2.71 12.12 2.05
C GLY A 72 2.96 12.97 3.28
N GLU A 73 3.78 14.00 3.13
CA GLU A 73 4.11 14.94 4.19
C GLU A 73 4.06 16.38 3.72
N ILE A 74 3.69 17.28 4.63
CA ILE A 74 3.68 18.72 4.41
C ILE A 74 5.04 19.31 4.80
N ILE A 75 5.68 20.02 3.86
CA ILE A 75 7.05 20.53 3.99
C ILE A 75 7.16 22.06 3.87
N SER A 76 6.02 22.77 3.86
CA SER A 76 5.97 24.23 3.87
C SER A 76 4.72 24.76 4.56
N ASP A 77 4.71 26.07 4.86
CA ASP A 77 3.56 26.77 5.43
C ASP A 77 2.43 27.04 4.39
N GLN A 78 2.66 26.69 3.13
CA GLN A 78 1.68 26.74 2.02
C GLN A 78 1.29 25.33 1.53
N SER A 79 1.40 24.34 2.41
CA SER A 79 1.00 22.94 2.17
C SER A 79 1.60 22.29 0.93
N LEU A 80 2.87 22.56 0.66
CA LEU A 80 3.65 21.77 -0.29
C LEU A 80 3.76 20.35 0.25
N ILE A 81 3.33 19.38 -0.55
CA ILE A 81 3.36 17.95 -0.25
C ILE A 81 4.60 17.36 -0.88
N LEU A 82 5.33 16.54 -0.13
CA LEU A 82 6.26 15.54 -0.66
C LEU A 82 5.62 14.15 -0.55
N THR A 83 5.78 13.34 -1.59
CA THR A 83 5.43 11.91 -1.60
C THR A 83 6.29 11.20 -2.63
N ASN A 84 6.20 9.89 -2.77
CA ASN A 84 6.98 9.18 -3.79
C ASN A 84 6.53 9.48 -5.21
N HIS A 85 7.46 9.40 -6.17
CA HIS A 85 7.15 9.46 -7.60
C HIS A 85 6.17 8.34 -7.97
N HIS A 86 6.35 7.13 -7.44
CA HIS A 86 5.42 6.02 -7.71
C HIS A 86 4.03 6.22 -7.08
N CYS A 87 3.92 6.99 -5.99
CA CYS A 87 2.64 7.39 -5.39
C CYS A 87 1.93 8.44 -6.25
N GLY A 88 2.67 9.43 -6.76
CA GLY A 88 2.18 10.41 -7.73
C GLY A 88 1.95 9.85 -9.14
N TYR A 89 2.48 8.67 -9.46
CA TYR A 89 2.58 8.16 -10.84
C TYR A 89 1.25 8.10 -11.58
N GLY A 90 0.20 7.57 -10.93
CA GLY A 90 -1.14 7.53 -11.52
C GLY A 90 -1.72 8.94 -11.73
N SER A 91 -1.46 9.86 -10.80
CA SER A 91 -1.87 11.26 -10.89
C SER A 91 -1.15 11.98 -12.03
N ILE A 92 0.17 11.83 -12.13
CA ILE A 92 1.01 12.43 -13.19
C ILE A 92 0.59 11.88 -14.56
N GLN A 93 0.45 10.56 -14.68
CA GLN A 93 -0.02 9.89 -15.89
C GLN A 93 -1.42 10.38 -16.31
N SER A 94 -2.31 10.61 -15.34
CA SER A 94 -3.68 11.06 -15.62
C SER A 94 -3.75 12.46 -16.26
N VAL A 95 -2.76 13.31 -16.00
CA VAL A 95 -2.67 14.68 -16.56
C VAL A 95 -1.63 14.81 -17.67
N SER A 96 -0.91 13.73 -18.01
CA SER A 96 0.05 13.70 -19.12
C SER A 96 -0.65 13.51 -20.48
N SER A 97 0.00 13.97 -21.55
CA SER A 97 -0.35 13.68 -22.94
C SER A 97 0.90 13.29 -23.74
N VAL A 98 0.76 13.00 -25.03
CA VAL A 98 1.93 12.74 -25.90
C VAL A 98 2.74 14.02 -26.08
N GLU A 99 2.06 15.16 -26.17
CA GLU A 99 2.66 16.49 -26.31
C GLU A 99 3.30 16.97 -24.99
N ASN A 100 2.67 16.64 -23.86
CA ASN A 100 3.14 16.96 -22.51
C ASN A 100 3.34 15.67 -21.71
N ASP A 101 4.39 14.91 -22.06
CA ASP A 101 4.75 13.67 -21.36
C ASP A 101 5.51 13.98 -20.06
N PHE A 102 4.76 14.30 -19.00
CA PHE A 102 5.32 14.61 -17.68
C PHE A 102 5.96 13.40 -17.01
N LEU A 103 5.62 12.17 -17.40
CA LEU A 103 6.31 10.98 -16.90
C LEU A 103 7.73 10.92 -17.45
N THR A 104 7.89 11.02 -18.77
CA THR A 104 9.23 10.91 -19.39
C THR A 104 10.09 12.13 -19.07
N ASN A 105 9.53 13.34 -19.11
CA ASN A 105 10.30 14.58 -19.06
C ASN A 105 10.35 15.22 -17.66
N GLY A 106 9.52 14.76 -16.73
CA GLY A 106 9.27 15.47 -15.47
C GLY A 106 8.40 16.71 -15.66
N PHE A 107 8.12 17.40 -14.57
CA PHE A 107 7.33 18.62 -14.53
C PHE A 107 7.76 19.50 -13.36
N TRP A 108 7.79 20.82 -13.53
CA TRP A 108 8.14 21.77 -12.46
C TRP A 108 7.39 23.09 -12.66
N ALA A 109 6.43 23.39 -11.80
CA ALA A 109 5.67 24.63 -11.84
C ALA A 109 6.56 25.80 -11.38
N LYS A 110 6.70 26.83 -12.22
CA LYS A 110 7.49 28.04 -11.88
C LYS A 110 6.73 29.01 -10.98
N SER A 111 5.42 28.81 -10.86
CA SER A 111 4.50 29.63 -10.08
C SER A 111 3.28 28.80 -9.65
N GLN A 112 2.57 29.24 -8.60
CA GLN A 112 1.34 28.57 -8.15
C GLN A 112 0.26 28.51 -9.24
N SER A 113 0.23 29.47 -10.17
CA SER A 113 -0.69 29.48 -11.31
C SER A 113 -0.38 28.42 -12.37
N GLU A 114 0.83 27.86 -12.38
CA GLU A 114 1.24 26.79 -13.30
C GLU A 114 1.01 25.39 -12.71
N GLU A 115 0.64 25.28 -11.44
CA GLU A 115 0.34 24.00 -10.80
C GLU A 115 -0.90 23.34 -11.42
N ILE A 116 -0.80 22.05 -11.77
CA ILE A 116 -1.81 21.36 -12.57
C ILE A 116 -2.83 20.67 -11.65
N PRO A 117 -4.12 21.03 -11.70
CA PRO A 117 -5.15 20.32 -10.93
C PRO A 117 -5.23 18.85 -11.33
N VAL A 118 -5.34 17.95 -10.34
CA VAL A 118 -5.45 16.50 -10.57
C VAL A 118 -6.87 16.03 -10.20
N PRO A 119 -7.77 15.85 -11.17
CA PRO A 119 -9.15 15.48 -10.90
C PRO A 119 -9.28 14.15 -10.13
N GLY A 120 -10.00 14.18 -9.01
CA GLY A 120 -10.28 12.99 -8.20
C GLY A 120 -9.15 12.54 -7.26
N LEU A 121 -8.01 13.22 -7.26
CA LEU A 121 -7.01 13.07 -6.22
C LEU A 121 -7.50 13.74 -4.93
N THR A 122 -7.37 13.05 -3.81
CA THR A 122 -7.72 13.56 -2.50
C THR A 122 -6.56 13.34 -1.53
N VAL A 123 -6.47 14.19 -0.52
CA VAL A 123 -5.61 13.93 0.65
C VAL A 123 -6.42 14.02 1.93
N GLN A 124 -6.05 13.24 2.94
CA GLN A 124 -6.74 13.21 4.23
C GLN A 124 -5.76 13.50 5.36
N PHE A 125 -6.11 14.47 6.21
CA PHE A 125 -5.40 14.79 7.45
C PHE A 125 -6.07 14.08 8.62
N LEU A 126 -5.28 13.42 9.49
CA LEU A 126 -5.81 12.83 10.72
C LEU A 126 -6.06 13.91 11.77
N ILE A 127 -7.33 14.14 12.10
CA ILE A 127 -7.73 15.12 13.11
C ILE A 127 -7.60 14.54 14.52
N SER A 128 -8.18 13.36 14.76
CA SER A 128 -8.13 12.71 16.06
C SER A 128 -8.34 11.21 15.99
N MET A 129 -7.92 10.53 17.05
CA MET A 129 -8.20 9.13 17.33
C MET A 129 -8.84 8.96 18.71
N ALA A 130 -9.76 8.00 18.85
CA ALA A 130 -10.39 7.67 20.13
C ALA A 130 -10.63 6.16 20.27
N ASP A 131 -10.45 5.63 21.48
CA ASP A 131 -10.87 4.28 21.85
C ASP A 131 -12.39 4.22 22.00
N VAL A 132 -13.01 3.42 21.14
CA VAL A 132 -14.45 3.18 21.12
C VAL A 132 -14.76 1.70 21.33
N THR A 133 -13.81 0.92 21.86
CA THR A 133 -13.94 -0.53 22.03
C THR A 133 -15.18 -0.91 22.84
N ASN A 134 -15.43 -0.22 23.97
CA ASN A 134 -16.60 -0.48 24.81
C ASN A 134 -17.93 -0.13 24.10
N GLU A 135 -17.98 0.98 23.36
CA GLU A 135 -19.17 1.38 22.59
C GLU A 135 -19.43 0.40 21.44
N MET A 136 -18.37 -0.03 20.75
CA MET A 136 -18.44 -1.05 19.71
C MET A 136 -18.93 -2.40 20.22
N LEU A 137 -18.48 -2.83 21.39
CA LEU A 137 -18.83 -4.13 21.99
C LEU A 137 -20.17 -4.12 22.75
N THR A 138 -20.88 -2.99 22.79
CA THR A 138 -22.18 -2.90 23.46
C THR A 138 -23.19 -3.87 22.84
N GLY A 139 -23.80 -4.70 23.69
CA GLY A 139 -24.74 -5.75 23.28
C GLY A 139 -24.07 -7.06 22.84
N ILE A 140 -22.75 -7.18 22.97
CA ILE A 140 -21.98 -8.36 22.62
C ILE A 140 -21.45 -9.02 23.89
N THR A 141 -21.61 -10.34 23.99
CA THR A 141 -21.12 -11.17 25.10
C THR A 141 -20.34 -12.36 24.54
N ASP A 142 -19.66 -13.12 25.41
CA ASP A 142 -18.98 -14.35 25.01
C ASP A 142 -19.91 -15.44 24.44
N LYS A 143 -21.23 -15.28 24.62
CA LYS A 143 -22.26 -16.18 24.10
C LYS A 143 -22.88 -15.73 22.77
N THR A 144 -22.54 -14.53 22.29
CA THR A 144 -23.08 -14.00 21.04
C THR A 144 -22.53 -14.79 19.85
N GLN A 145 -23.41 -15.24 18.94
CA GLN A 145 -23.00 -15.93 17.72
C GLN A 145 -22.23 -14.98 16.79
N GLU A 146 -21.28 -15.47 16.01
CA GLU A 146 -20.44 -14.60 15.16
C GLU A 146 -21.24 -13.84 14.11
N THR A 147 -22.27 -14.44 13.54
CA THR A 147 -23.18 -13.78 12.60
C THR A 147 -23.87 -12.57 13.23
N ASP A 148 -24.38 -12.75 14.46
CA ASP A 148 -25.04 -11.67 15.21
C ASP A 148 -24.02 -10.62 15.66
N ARG A 149 -22.83 -11.06 16.08
CA ARG A 149 -21.71 -10.19 16.46
C ARG A 149 -21.37 -9.24 15.31
N ILE A 150 -21.26 -9.73 14.07
CA ILE A 150 -20.94 -8.92 12.89
C ILE A 150 -22.02 -7.85 12.64
N GLU A 151 -23.30 -8.22 12.70
CA GLU A 151 -24.39 -7.25 12.48
C GLU A 151 -24.50 -6.22 13.61
N ILE A 152 -24.28 -6.62 14.87
CA ILE A 152 -24.22 -5.68 16.01
C ILE A 152 -23.04 -4.71 15.85
N LEU A 153 -21.84 -5.21 15.55
CA LEU A 153 -20.67 -4.37 15.30
C LEU A 153 -20.90 -3.38 14.16
N LYS A 154 -21.53 -3.81 13.07
CA LYS A 154 -21.88 -2.96 11.93
C LYS A 154 -22.86 -1.85 12.32
N LYS A 155 -23.88 -2.17 13.12
CA LYS A 155 -24.83 -1.19 13.66
C LYS A 155 -24.14 -0.17 14.57
N ASN A 156 -23.34 -0.65 15.52
CA ASN A 156 -22.64 0.19 16.50
C ASN A 156 -21.62 1.10 15.79
N ARG A 157 -20.84 0.55 14.84
CA ARG A 157 -19.91 1.32 13.98
C ARG A 157 -20.61 2.49 13.30
N LYS A 158 -21.73 2.22 12.61
CA LYS A 158 -22.48 3.26 11.90
C LYS A 158 -22.96 4.36 12.85
N ALA A 159 -23.42 4.00 14.05
CA ALA A 159 -23.86 4.97 15.04
C ALA A 159 -22.72 5.88 15.52
N ILE A 160 -21.55 5.31 15.82
CA ILE A 160 -20.35 6.03 16.26
C ILE A 160 -19.85 6.97 15.17
N GLU A 161 -19.71 6.48 13.93
CA GLU A 161 -19.24 7.27 12.78
C GLU A 161 -20.20 8.42 12.46
N THR A 162 -21.52 8.18 12.53
CA THR A 162 -22.54 9.23 12.34
C THR A 162 -22.45 10.29 13.42
N LYS A 163 -22.29 9.89 14.69
CA LYS A 163 -22.14 10.82 15.82
C LYS A 163 -20.90 11.71 15.65
N ALA A 164 -19.78 11.15 15.16
CA ALA A 164 -18.54 11.89 14.95
C ALA A 164 -18.60 12.92 13.80
N THR A 165 -19.48 12.71 12.82
CA THR A 165 -19.58 13.54 11.59
C THR A 165 -20.81 14.45 11.55
N THR A 166 -21.75 14.30 12.49
CA THR A 166 -22.96 15.13 12.52
C THR A 166 -22.61 16.60 12.80
N GLY A 167 -23.05 17.49 11.92
CA GLY A 167 -22.88 18.94 12.07
C GLY A 167 -21.49 19.48 11.73
N ASN A 168 -20.63 18.68 11.11
CA ASN A 168 -19.30 19.11 10.66
C ASN A 168 -18.96 18.53 9.27
N HIS A 169 -17.81 18.94 8.70
CA HIS A 169 -17.35 18.51 7.37
C HIS A 169 -16.35 17.35 7.41
N TYR A 170 -16.04 16.81 8.58
CA TYR A 170 -15.09 15.72 8.72
C TYR A 170 -15.67 14.40 8.22
N ASN A 171 -14.78 13.45 7.96
CA ASN A 171 -15.10 12.05 7.73
C ASN A 171 -14.63 11.24 8.94
N ALA A 172 -15.35 10.18 9.30
CA ALA A 172 -14.96 9.33 10.41
C ALA A 172 -15.06 7.85 10.02
N VAL A 173 -14.14 7.05 10.55
CA VAL A 173 -14.12 5.60 10.36
C VAL A 173 -13.74 4.90 11.66
N VAL A 174 -14.45 3.84 12.01
CA VAL A 174 -14.02 2.91 13.07
C VAL A 174 -13.30 1.74 12.43
N LYS A 175 -12.05 1.53 12.84
CA LYS A 175 -11.21 0.41 12.40
C LYS A 175 -11.03 -0.60 13.52
N ASP A 176 -10.99 -1.87 13.15
CA ASP A 176 -10.65 -2.96 14.06
C ASP A 176 -9.14 -3.10 14.20
N TYR A 177 -8.70 -3.41 15.42
CA TYR A 177 -7.30 -3.64 15.78
C TYR A 177 -7.22 -4.93 16.58
N PHE A 178 -6.04 -5.57 16.52
CA PHE A 178 -5.79 -6.85 17.17
C PHE A 178 -6.87 -7.90 16.85
N GLU A 179 -7.14 -8.16 15.57
CA GLU A 179 -8.11 -9.18 15.11
C GLU A 179 -9.54 -8.95 15.67
N GLY A 180 -9.95 -7.68 15.83
CA GLY A 180 -11.27 -7.32 16.34
C GLY A 180 -11.44 -7.43 17.85
N ASN A 181 -10.33 -7.38 18.61
CA ASN A 181 -10.34 -7.24 20.06
C ASN A 181 -10.42 -5.78 20.51
N GLU A 182 -9.98 -4.83 19.69
CA GLU A 182 -10.01 -3.39 19.97
C GLU A 182 -10.55 -2.62 18.77
N PHE A 183 -11.16 -1.46 19.02
CA PHE A 183 -11.74 -0.61 17.99
C PHE A 183 -11.41 0.85 18.25
N TYR A 184 -10.81 1.50 17.25
CA TYR A 184 -10.46 2.92 17.31
C TYR A 184 -11.23 3.70 16.25
N LEU A 185 -11.84 4.81 16.68
CA LEU A 185 -12.42 5.83 15.81
C LEU A 185 -11.30 6.74 15.31
N LEU A 186 -11.27 6.99 14.01
CA LEU A 186 -10.36 7.94 13.37
C LEU A 186 -11.20 9.00 12.65
N VAL A 187 -10.92 10.27 12.95
CA VAL A 187 -11.57 11.43 12.32
C VAL A 187 -10.59 12.08 11.37
N TYR A 188 -11.01 12.31 10.13
CA TYR A 188 -10.22 12.85 9.04
C TYR A 188 -10.84 14.12 8.45
N GLU A 189 -9.98 14.98 7.94
CA GLU A 189 -10.37 16.11 7.08
C GLU A 189 -9.87 15.85 5.66
N THR A 190 -10.79 15.77 4.70
CA THR A 190 -10.50 15.36 3.32
C THR A 190 -10.48 16.56 2.37
N PHE A 191 -9.33 16.86 1.78
CA PHE A 191 -9.17 17.88 0.75
C PHE A 191 -9.23 17.26 -0.65
N LYS A 192 -9.78 18.02 -1.61
CA LYS A 192 -10.11 17.55 -2.96
C LYS A 192 -9.53 18.38 -4.11
N ASP A 193 -9.03 19.59 -3.82
CA ASP A 193 -8.25 20.37 -4.78
C ASP A 193 -6.77 20.15 -4.51
N ILE A 194 -6.21 19.14 -5.19
CA ILE A 194 -4.81 18.75 -5.10
C ILE A 194 -4.16 18.97 -6.45
N ARG A 195 -3.05 19.71 -6.47
CA ARG A 195 -2.38 20.11 -7.72
C ARG A 195 -0.97 19.55 -7.79
N LEU A 196 -0.57 19.10 -8.96
CA LEU A 196 0.81 18.68 -9.25
C LEU A 196 1.70 19.93 -9.31
N VAL A 197 2.79 19.90 -8.54
CA VAL A 197 3.76 21.00 -8.42
C VAL A 197 5.07 20.64 -9.09
N GLY A 198 5.57 19.42 -8.85
CA GLY A 198 6.89 19.00 -9.31
C GLY A 198 7.01 17.49 -9.41
N ALA A 199 7.73 16.99 -10.40
CA ALA A 199 8.11 15.59 -10.52
C ALA A 199 9.42 15.49 -11.32
N PRO A 200 10.41 14.72 -10.86
CA PRO A 200 11.56 14.38 -11.69
C PRO A 200 11.12 13.52 -12.88
N PRO A 201 11.91 13.46 -13.97
CA PRO A 201 11.66 12.50 -15.04
C PRO A 201 11.70 11.05 -14.52
N GLU A 202 10.96 10.15 -15.16
CA GLU A 202 10.85 8.74 -14.75
C GLU A 202 12.20 8.04 -14.61
N VAL A 203 13.18 8.40 -15.44
CA VAL A 203 14.54 7.86 -15.37
C VAL A 203 15.32 8.30 -14.11
N ILE A 204 14.82 9.26 -13.34
CA ILE A 204 15.30 9.59 -11.99
C ILE A 204 14.32 9.05 -10.94
N GLY A 205 13.03 9.33 -11.13
CA GLY A 205 11.95 8.95 -10.20
C GLY A 205 11.73 7.44 -10.05
N LYS A 206 12.19 6.66 -11.03
CA LYS A 206 12.12 5.19 -11.09
C LYS A 206 13.38 4.60 -11.73
N PHE A 207 14.55 5.19 -11.51
CA PHE A 207 15.83 4.64 -11.97
C PHE A 207 15.97 3.17 -11.54
N GLY A 208 16.29 2.29 -12.48
CA GLY A 208 16.35 0.83 -12.35
C GLY A 208 15.00 0.09 -12.36
N ALA A 209 13.87 0.83 -12.33
CA ALA A 209 12.49 0.35 -12.37
C ALA A 209 12.27 -1.08 -11.85
N ASP A 210 11.87 -2.04 -12.69
CA ASP A 210 11.53 -3.40 -12.22
C ASP A 210 12.76 -4.19 -11.77
N THR A 211 13.91 -3.96 -12.41
CA THR A 211 15.18 -4.62 -12.07
C THR A 211 15.60 -4.31 -10.65
N ASP A 212 15.60 -3.02 -10.29
CA ASP A 212 16.00 -2.54 -8.98
C ASP A 212 14.87 -2.61 -7.94
N ASN A 213 13.58 -2.68 -8.31
CA ASN A 213 12.47 -2.70 -7.34
C ASN A 213 12.64 -3.75 -6.22
N TRP A 214 12.36 -3.42 -4.96
CA TRP A 214 12.65 -4.26 -3.79
C TRP A 214 14.13 -4.66 -3.58
N MET A 215 15.09 -4.02 -4.26
CA MET A 215 16.52 -4.31 -4.10
C MET A 215 17.27 -3.17 -3.40
N TRP A 216 18.28 -3.57 -2.62
CA TRP A 216 19.39 -2.73 -2.18
C TRP A 216 20.70 -3.36 -2.68
N PRO A 217 21.72 -2.60 -3.15
CA PRO A 217 21.82 -1.13 -3.24
C PRO A 217 20.83 -0.46 -4.21
N ARG A 218 20.31 0.71 -3.85
CA ARG A 218 19.34 1.48 -4.64
C ARG A 218 19.82 2.89 -4.95
N HIS A 219 19.46 3.44 -6.12
CA HIS A 219 19.88 4.76 -6.58
C HIS A 219 18.74 5.58 -7.21
N THR A 220 17.55 5.52 -6.63
CA THR A 220 16.33 6.11 -7.20
C THR A 220 15.97 7.41 -6.48
N GLY A 221 15.70 8.48 -7.24
CA GLY A 221 15.14 9.72 -6.73
C GLY A 221 13.62 9.66 -6.66
N ASP A 222 13.06 8.72 -5.90
CA ASP A 222 11.63 8.41 -5.90
C ASP A 222 10.80 9.43 -5.12
N PHE A 223 10.57 10.61 -5.72
CA PHE A 223 9.73 11.65 -5.15
C PHE A 223 8.88 12.39 -6.19
N SER A 224 7.79 12.99 -5.74
CA SER A 224 6.97 13.95 -6.47
C SER A 224 6.35 14.93 -5.49
N MET A 225 5.93 16.08 -6.00
CA MET A 225 5.46 17.21 -5.22
C MET A 225 4.07 17.64 -5.66
N PHE A 226 3.20 17.84 -4.69
CA PHE A 226 1.83 18.31 -4.88
C PHE A 226 1.54 19.47 -3.92
N ARG A 227 0.38 20.11 -4.05
CA ARG A 227 -0.07 21.12 -3.08
C ARG A 227 -1.54 20.96 -2.77
N VAL A 228 -1.87 21.15 -1.50
CA VAL A 228 -3.26 21.21 -1.03
C VAL A 228 -3.81 22.62 -1.22
N TYR A 229 -4.95 22.73 -1.88
CA TYR A 229 -5.72 23.97 -1.98
C TYR A 229 -6.99 23.89 -1.15
N ALA A 230 -7.38 25.04 -0.61
CA ALA A 230 -8.55 25.21 0.25
C ALA A 230 -9.44 26.36 -0.26
N GLY A 231 -10.72 26.24 0.05
CA GLY A 231 -11.70 27.30 -0.17
C GLY A 231 -11.63 28.38 0.90
N ALA A 232 -12.67 29.22 0.95
CA ALA A 232 -12.79 30.26 1.94
C ALA A 232 -12.69 29.71 3.38
N GLY A 233 -11.99 30.44 4.25
CA GLY A 233 -11.79 30.03 5.65
C GLY A 233 -10.82 28.86 5.84
N ASN A 234 -9.97 28.53 4.86
CA ASN A 234 -9.01 27.43 4.93
C ASN A 234 -9.68 26.04 5.05
N THR A 235 -10.86 25.89 4.43
CA THR A 235 -11.68 24.66 4.49
C THR A 235 -11.58 23.83 3.21
N PRO A 236 -11.84 22.51 3.28
CA PRO A 236 -11.86 21.66 2.09
C PRO A 236 -12.87 22.14 1.05
N ALA A 237 -12.43 22.19 -0.21
CA ALA A 237 -13.27 22.55 -1.34
C ALA A 237 -12.97 21.65 -2.54
N GLU A 238 -13.95 21.56 -3.46
CA GLU A 238 -13.68 21.10 -4.82
C GLU A 238 -12.77 22.10 -5.53
N TYR A 239 -12.19 21.70 -6.66
CA TYR A 239 -11.36 22.59 -7.48
C TYR A 239 -12.08 23.90 -7.83
N SER A 240 -11.39 25.01 -7.60
CA SER A 240 -11.75 26.35 -8.07
C SER A 240 -10.48 27.14 -8.36
N ALA A 241 -10.52 27.99 -9.40
CA ALA A 241 -9.44 28.92 -9.70
C ALA A 241 -9.18 29.91 -8.54
N ASP A 242 -10.19 30.17 -7.71
CA ASP A 242 -10.10 31.11 -6.58
C ASP A 242 -9.54 30.47 -5.30
N ASN A 243 -9.48 29.13 -5.23
CA ASN A 243 -8.91 28.44 -4.08
C ASN A 243 -7.47 28.89 -3.84
N LYS A 244 -7.05 28.90 -2.58
CA LYS A 244 -5.70 29.29 -2.16
C LYS A 244 -4.96 28.11 -1.56
N PRO A 245 -3.61 28.13 -1.54
CA PRO A 245 -2.84 27.15 -0.79
C PRO A 245 -3.38 27.00 0.63
N PHE A 246 -3.63 25.76 1.05
CA PHE A 246 -4.05 25.44 2.41
C PHE A 246 -2.93 25.85 3.38
N LYS A 247 -3.29 26.48 4.49
CA LYS A 247 -2.36 26.77 5.58
C LYS A 247 -2.42 25.62 6.58
N PRO A 248 -1.36 24.81 6.73
CA PRO A 248 -1.38 23.63 7.57
C PRO A 248 -1.20 24.02 9.04
N ARG A 249 -1.54 23.10 9.96
CA ARG A 249 -1.32 23.29 11.41
C ARG A 249 0.14 23.04 11.79
N HIS A 250 0.85 22.23 11.01
CA HIS A 250 2.25 21.91 11.16
C HIS A 250 2.84 21.54 9.79
N PHE A 251 4.15 21.72 9.62
CA PHE A 251 4.91 21.25 8.46
C PHE A 251 6.32 20.88 8.92
N LEU A 252 6.99 20.00 8.18
CA LEU A 252 8.31 19.48 8.54
C LEU A 252 9.41 20.41 8.01
N PRO A 253 10.31 20.93 8.86
CA PRO A 253 11.55 21.53 8.41
C PRO A 253 12.43 20.50 7.69
N VAL A 254 13.14 20.92 6.65
CA VAL A 254 14.02 20.07 5.84
C VAL A 254 15.46 20.16 6.33
N SER A 255 16.03 19.05 6.80
CA SER A 255 17.41 19.01 7.28
C SER A 255 18.38 18.60 6.18
N ILE A 256 19.31 19.50 5.82
CA ILE A 256 20.41 19.21 4.89
C ILE A 256 21.73 18.86 5.61
N ALA A 257 21.68 18.64 6.92
CA ALA A 257 22.85 18.31 7.75
C ALA A 257 23.45 16.91 7.48
N GLY A 258 22.78 16.11 6.65
CA GLY A 258 23.14 14.74 6.33
C GLY A 258 22.91 13.75 7.46
N ILE A 259 23.14 12.48 7.15
CA ILE A 259 22.90 11.33 8.05
C ILE A 259 24.21 10.64 8.41
N GLN A 260 24.23 9.96 9.56
CA GLN A 260 25.31 9.09 10.01
C GLN A 260 24.74 7.78 10.53
N LYS A 261 25.58 6.74 10.52
CA LYS A 261 25.29 5.46 11.15
C LYS A 261 24.87 5.68 12.61
N ASP A 262 23.88 4.91 13.06
CA ASP A 262 23.29 4.97 14.40
C ASP A 262 22.56 6.27 14.74
N ASP A 263 22.24 7.12 13.76
CA ASP A 263 21.32 8.24 13.99
C ASP A 263 19.92 7.72 14.32
N PHE A 264 19.28 8.29 15.33
CA PHE A 264 17.87 8.06 15.59
C PHE A 264 17.05 8.55 14.41
N SER A 265 16.07 7.74 14.02
CA SER A 265 15.05 8.16 13.07
C SER A 265 13.71 7.54 13.44
N MET A 266 12.65 8.17 12.94
CA MET A 266 11.29 7.62 13.00
C MET A 266 10.53 7.90 11.70
N ILE A 267 9.55 7.05 11.43
CA ILE A 267 8.61 7.19 10.33
C ILE A 267 7.19 7.23 10.90
N MET A 268 6.41 8.21 10.44
CA MET A 268 4.96 8.22 10.61
C MET A 268 4.30 8.06 9.24
N GLY A 269 3.41 7.09 9.10
CA GLY A 269 2.75 6.83 7.82
C GLY A 269 1.56 5.90 7.94
N ASN A 270 1.01 5.47 6.80
CA ASN A 270 -0.27 4.76 6.72
C ASN A 270 -0.09 3.35 6.18
N PRO A 271 0.58 2.43 6.91
CA PRO A 271 0.82 1.07 6.46
C PRO A 271 -0.49 0.37 6.12
N GLY A 272 -0.50 -0.29 4.96
CA GLY A 272 -1.69 -0.89 4.36
C GLY A 272 -2.19 -2.11 5.10
N THR A 273 -1.44 -3.22 5.04
CA THR A 273 -1.85 -4.50 5.66
C THR A 273 -0.65 -5.36 6.03
N THR A 274 -0.71 -5.99 7.21
CA THR A 274 0.20 -7.04 7.66
C THR A 274 -0.60 -8.17 8.30
N ASP A 275 0.02 -9.35 8.42
CA ASP A 275 -0.51 -10.57 9.04
C ASP A 275 0.52 -11.15 10.04
N ARG A 276 1.00 -10.35 11.00
CA ARG A 276 2.04 -10.70 12.00
C ARG A 276 1.66 -11.87 12.89
N TYR A 277 0.36 -12.02 13.14
CA TYR A 277 -0.21 -13.05 14.01
C TYR A 277 -0.74 -14.27 13.25
N LEU A 278 -0.41 -14.40 11.95
CA LEU A 278 -0.77 -15.54 11.13
C LEU A 278 -0.23 -16.85 11.74
N THR A 279 -1.08 -17.87 11.78
CA THR A 279 -0.72 -19.22 12.22
C THR A 279 0.05 -19.98 11.15
N SER A 280 0.64 -21.11 11.52
CA SER A 280 1.40 -22.01 10.66
C SER A 280 0.57 -22.45 9.44
N TRP A 281 -0.71 -22.78 9.63
CA TRP A 281 -1.62 -23.11 8.52
C TRP A 281 -1.79 -21.97 7.52
N GLY A 282 -1.84 -20.73 8.00
CA GLY A 282 -1.90 -19.54 7.14
C GLY A 282 -0.59 -19.31 6.38
N VAL A 283 0.55 -19.51 7.05
CA VAL A 283 1.88 -19.42 6.42
C VAL A 283 2.03 -20.51 5.36
N ASP A 284 1.63 -21.75 5.65
CA ASP A 284 1.69 -22.86 4.70
C ASP A 284 0.83 -22.56 3.46
N MET A 285 -0.42 -22.09 3.64
CA MET A 285 -1.26 -21.68 2.51
C MET A 285 -0.64 -20.52 1.70
N ALA A 286 -0.03 -19.53 2.38
CA ALA A 286 0.64 -18.42 1.71
C ALA A 286 1.80 -18.90 0.82
N VAL A 287 2.61 -19.83 1.33
CA VAL A 287 3.83 -20.34 0.69
C VAL A 287 3.53 -21.39 -0.39
N GLU A 288 2.54 -22.25 -0.17
CA GLU A 288 2.25 -23.40 -1.03
C GLU A 288 1.24 -23.07 -2.13
N GLU A 289 0.28 -22.17 -1.88
CA GLU A 289 -0.82 -21.89 -2.80
C GLU A 289 -0.86 -20.43 -3.24
N THR A 290 -0.93 -19.49 -2.28
CA THR A 290 -1.25 -18.09 -2.59
C THR A 290 -0.17 -17.40 -3.39
N GLY A 291 1.06 -17.35 -2.88
CA GLY A 291 2.20 -16.72 -3.55
C GLY A 291 2.44 -17.31 -4.94
N PRO A 292 2.64 -18.64 -5.08
CA PRO A 292 2.88 -19.28 -6.37
C PRO A 292 1.76 -19.05 -7.40
N THR A 293 0.49 -19.08 -6.96
CA THR A 293 -0.65 -18.86 -7.87
C THR A 293 -0.69 -17.43 -8.39
N ILE A 294 -0.51 -16.43 -7.51
CA ILE A 294 -0.50 -15.02 -7.91
C ILE A 294 0.67 -14.73 -8.86
N VAL A 295 1.86 -15.23 -8.53
CA VAL A 295 3.06 -15.05 -9.37
C VAL A 295 2.82 -15.60 -10.77
N LYS A 296 2.30 -16.84 -10.88
CA LYS A 296 2.00 -17.48 -12.16
C LYS A 296 1.02 -16.68 -13.02
N ILE A 297 -0.05 -16.15 -12.42
CA ILE A 297 -1.04 -15.34 -13.16
C ILE A 297 -0.44 -14.02 -13.63
N ARG A 298 0.28 -13.33 -12.75
CA ARG A 298 0.81 -12.00 -13.05
C ARG A 298 1.97 -12.02 -14.03
N GLU A 299 2.79 -13.06 -14.02
CA GLU A 299 3.86 -13.25 -15.00
C GLU A 299 3.31 -13.22 -16.44
N GLU A 300 2.22 -13.93 -16.70
CA GLU A 300 1.60 -13.91 -18.03
C GLU A 300 0.94 -12.58 -18.37
N LYS A 301 0.31 -11.92 -17.39
CA LYS A 301 -0.25 -10.58 -17.59
C LYS A 301 0.85 -9.58 -17.96
N LEU A 302 1.98 -9.61 -17.24
CA LEU A 302 3.12 -8.73 -17.48
C LEU A 302 3.71 -8.98 -18.86
N ARG A 303 3.91 -10.24 -19.26
CA ARG A 303 4.38 -10.57 -20.61
C ARG A 303 3.49 -9.93 -21.69
N ILE A 304 2.17 -10.12 -21.62
CA ILE A 304 1.22 -9.59 -22.61
C ILE A 304 1.19 -8.06 -22.61
N MET A 305 1.19 -7.43 -21.43
CA MET A 305 1.24 -5.96 -21.34
C MET A 305 2.56 -5.42 -21.92
N LYS A 306 3.70 -6.04 -21.60
CA LYS A 306 5.02 -5.64 -22.10
C LYS A 306 5.11 -5.71 -23.62
N GLU A 307 4.62 -6.80 -24.23
CA GLU A 307 4.54 -6.93 -25.69
C GLU A 307 3.76 -5.78 -26.33
N GLY A 308 2.66 -5.34 -25.71
CA GLY A 308 1.88 -4.18 -26.17
C GLY A 308 2.62 -2.85 -25.96
N MET A 309 3.25 -2.66 -24.81
CA MET A 309 4.00 -1.45 -24.47
C MET A 309 5.23 -1.25 -25.37
N ASP A 310 5.94 -2.33 -25.70
CA ASP A 310 7.13 -2.28 -26.56
C ASP A 310 6.80 -1.96 -28.02
N ALA A 311 5.57 -2.25 -28.44
CA ALA A 311 5.12 -2.00 -29.80
C ALA A 311 4.63 -0.57 -30.04
N SER A 312 4.37 0.24 -29.00
CA SER A 312 3.78 1.58 -29.16
C SER A 312 3.94 2.47 -27.93
N ASP A 313 4.48 3.68 -28.12
CA ASP A 313 4.56 4.69 -27.04
C ASP A 313 3.19 5.09 -26.47
N LYS A 314 2.15 5.10 -27.31
CA LYS A 314 0.79 5.33 -26.83
C LYS A 314 0.38 4.22 -25.85
N VAL A 315 0.60 2.96 -26.21
CA VAL A 315 0.26 1.82 -25.34
C VAL A 315 1.13 1.81 -24.10
N ARG A 316 2.43 2.14 -24.22
CA ARG A 316 3.33 2.37 -23.09
C ARG A 316 2.73 3.35 -22.10
N LEU A 317 2.32 4.55 -22.53
CA LEU A 317 1.70 5.56 -21.67
C LEU A 317 0.37 5.06 -21.05
N GLN A 318 -0.46 4.39 -21.84
CA GLN A 318 -1.75 3.84 -21.39
C GLN A 318 -1.57 2.73 -20.32
N TYR A 319 -0.56 1.87 -20.45
CA TYR A 319 -0.38 0.70 -19.59
C TYR A 319 0.70 0.88 -18.51
N SER A 320 1.49 1.95 -18.51
CA SER A 320 2.63 2.09 -17.60
C SER A 320 2.25 1.94 -16.12
N SER A 321 1.16 2.60 -15.70
CA SER A 321 0.66 2.51 -14.32
C SER A 321 0.13 1.10 -13.98
N LYS A 322 -0.61 0.48 -14.92
CA LYS A 322 -1.16 -0.88 -14.76
C LYS A 322 -0.07 -1.94 -14.68
N TYR A 323 0.95 -1.81 -15.53
CA TYR A 323 2.11 -2.69 -15.57
C TYR A 323 2.91 -2.58 -14.29
N ALA A 324 3.33 -1.36 -13.90
CA ALA A 324 4.12 -1.13 -12.69
C ALA A 324 3.42 -1.64 -11.42
N SER A 325 2.11 -1.40 -11.28
CA SER A 325 1.34 -1.92 -10.14
C SER A 325 1.29 -3.46 -10.10
N THR A 326 1.19 -4.10 -11.28
CA THR A 326 1.19 -5.56 -11.39
C THR A 326 2.58 -6.14 -11.09
N ALA A 327 3.64 -5.54 -11.65
CA ALA A 327 5.04 -5.94 -11.52
C ALA A 327 5.51 -5.82 -10.06
N ASN A 328 5.14 -4.72 -9.39
CA ASN A 328 5.52 -4.47 -8.01
C ASN A 328 5.14 -5.63 -7.08
N TYR A 329 3.86 -6.00 -7.09
CA TYR A 329 3.35 -7.05 -6.23
C TYR A 329 3.66 -8.46 -6.77
N TRP A 330 3.95 -8.62 -8.07
CA TRP A 330 4.49 -9.87 -8.62
C TRP A 330 5.85 -10.17 -7.99
N LYS A 331 6.77 -9.20 -7.98
CA LYS A 331 8.10 -9.34 -7.36
C LYS A 331 8.01 -9.50 -5.84
N PHE A 332 7.10 -8.77 -5.19
CA PHE A 332 6.79 -8.92 -3.75
C PHE A 332 6.44 -10.38 -3.38
N PHE A 333 5.50 -11.02 -4.08
CA PHE A 333 5.10 -12.40 -3.72
C PHE A 333 6.21 -13.42 -3.94
N ILE A 334 7.11 -13.20 -4.91
CA ILE A 334 8.33 -14.01 -5.09
C ILE A 334 9.22 -13.87 -3.86
N GLY A 335 9.52 -12.62 -3.46
CA GLY A 335 10.36 -12.32 -2.30
C GLY A 335 9.77 -12.86 -1.00
N GLN A 336 8.48 -12.62 -0.76
CA GLN A 336 7.78 -13.08 0.44
C GLN A 336 7.85 -14.60 0.55
N THR A 337 7.52 -15.33 -0.51
CA THR A 337 7.55 -16.80 -0.51
C THR A 337 8.96 -17.33 -0.21
N LYS A 338 9.99 -16.74 -0.82
CA LYS A 338 11.40 -17.10 -0.56
C LYS A 338 11.81 -16.80 0.88
N GLY A 339 11.48 -15.62 1.40
CA GLY A 339 11.79 -15.19 2.76
C GLY A 339 11.14 -16.09 3.81
N LEU A 340 9.84 -16.38 3.66
CA LEU A 340 9.11 -17.26 4.59
C LEU A 340 9.72 -18.67 4.65
N LYS A 341 10.13 -19.23 3.50
CA LYS A 341 10.80 -20.53 3.44
C LYS A 341 12.19 -20.49 4.08
N ARG A 342 13.01 -19.49 3.73
CA ARG A 342 14.37 -19.31 4.29
C ARG A 342 14.35 -19.25 5.82
N LEU A 343 13.41 -18.48 6.37
CA LEU A 343 13.26 -18.25 7.80
C LEU A 343 12.54 -19.38 8.54
N LYS A 344 12.04 -20.40 7.82
CA LYS A 344 11.21 -21.47 8.39
C LYS A 344 10.06 -20.92 9.24
N VAL A 345 9.37 -19.89 8.74
CA VAL A 345 8.35 -19.16 9.53
C VAL A 345 7.24 -20.08 9.99
N ALA A 346 6.82 -21.05 9.16
CA ALA A 346 5.80 -22.04 9.55
C ALA A 346 6.22 -22.83 10.80
N ASP A 347 7.49 -23.24 10.91
CA ASP A 347 8.01 -23.94 12.08
C ASP A 347 8.05 -23.05 13.32
N GLN A 348 8.37 -21.77 13.15
CA GLN A 348 8.32 -20.80 14.25
C GLN A 348 6.88 -20.61 14.75
N LYS A 349 5.89 -20.51 13.86
CA LYS A 349 4.47 -20.41 14.24
C LYS A 349 3.97 -21.69 14.92
N LYS A 350 4.38 -22.87 14.47
CA LYS A 350 4.08 -24.15 15.13
C LYS A 350 4.58 -24.19 16.57
N ARG A 351 5.74 -23.60 16.86
CA ARG A 351 6.25 -23.48 18.24
C ARG A 351 5.37 -22.55 19.09
N ILE A 352 5.00 -21.38 18.55
CA ILE A 352 4.09 -20.45 19.25
C ILE A 352 2.74 -21.13 19.55
N GLU A 353 2.21 -21.90 18.60
CA GLU A 353 0.97 -22.67 18.77
C GLU A 353 1.09 -23.77 19.84
N ALA A 354 2.24 -24.45 19.89
CA ALA A 354 2.52 -25.44 20.93
C ALA A 354 2.67 -24.79 22.32
N ASP A 355 3.40 -23.67 22.40
CA ASP A 355 3.56 -22.88 23.63
C ASP A 355 2.20 -22.37 24.14
N PHE A 356 1.33 -21.94 23.22
CA PHE A 356 -0.03 -21.50 23.53
C PHE A 356 -0.86 -22.60 24.18
N ASN A 357 -0.84 -23.82 23.62
CA ASN A 357 -1.53 -24.97 24.24
C ASN A 357 -0.93 -25.31 25.61
N ALA A 358 0.40 -25.37 25.72
CA ALA A 358 1.09 -25.68 26.97
C ALA A 358 0.79 -24.65 28.09
N TRP A 359 0.63 -23.37 27.73
CA TRP A 359 0.22 -22.33 28.67
C TRP A 359 -1.24 -22.46 29.10
N MET A 360 -2.14 -22.87 28.20
CA MET A 360 -3.55 -23.06 28.52
C MET A 360 -3.78 -24.26 29.45
N ASP A 361 -3.10 -25.39 29.22
CA ASP A 361 -3.36 -26.67 29.89
C ASP A 361 -3.50 -26.60 31.43
N PRO A 362 -2.60 -25.94 32.19
CA PRO A 362 -2.73 -25.82 33.64
C PRO A 362 -3.70 -24.71 34.10
N ASN A 363 -4.31 -23.95 33.20
CA ASN A 363 -5.09 -22.75 33.52
C ASN A 363 -6.58 -22.91 33.12
N PRO A 364 -7.46 -23.31 34.08
CA PRO A 364 -8.89 -23.53 33.79
C PRO A 364 -9.60 -22.33 33.18
N PHE A 365 -9.22 -21.10 33.54
CA PHE A 365 -9.79 -19.88 32.97
C PHE A 365 -9.38 -19.72 31.51
N ALA A 366 -8.10 -19.92 31.19
CA ALA A 366 -7.61 -19.87 29.81
C ALA A 366 -8.24 -20.98 28.95
N VAL A 367 -8.37 -22.20 29.48
CA VAL A 367 -9.07 -23.30 28.79
C VAL A 367 -10.51 -22.92 28.46
N GLN A 368 -11.25 -22.37 29.42
CA GLN A 368 -12.65 -21.96 29.21
C GLN A 368 -12.78 -20.92 28.09
N LYS A 369 -11.84 -19.98 28.01
CA LYS A 369 -11.92 -18.83 27.09
C LYS A 369 -11.32 -19.11 25.71
N TYR A 370 -10.24 -19.90 25.64
CA TYR A 370 -9.36 -19.95 24.46
C TYR A 370 -9.17 -21.33 23.83
N SER A 371 -9.62 -22.41 24.46
CA SER A 371 -9.41 -23.79 23.97
C SER A 371 -9.92 -24.06 22.54
N THR A 372 -10.89 -23.26 22.07
CA THR A 372 -11.45 -23.39 20.72
C THR A 372 -10.64 -22.65 19.64
N ALA A 373 -9.70 -21.78 20.01
CA ALA A 373 -9.02 -20.88 19.07
C ALA A 373 -8.26 -21.64 17.96
N LEU A 374 -7.29 -22.50 18.31
CA LEU A 374 -6.51 -23.26 17.33
C LEU A 374 -7.33 -24.33 16.58
N PRO A 375 -8.26 -25.07 17.22
CA PRO A 375 -9.16 -25.97 16.50
C PRO A 375 -9.99 -25.26 15.42
N LEU A 376 -10.59 -24.11 15.73
CA LEU A 376 -11.34 -23.30 14.75
C LEU A 376 -10.46 -22.87 13.57
N ILE A 377 -9.26 -22.37 13.85
CA ILE A 377 -8.31 -21.93 12.81
C ILE A 377 -7.92 -23.10 11.90
N SER A 378 -7.49 -24.22 12.48
CA SER A 378 -7.03 -25.39 11.73
C SER A 378 -8.15 -26.00 10.87
N GLY A 379 -9.35 -26.14 11.44
CA GLY A 379 -10.55 -26.61 10.74
C GLY A 379 -10.93 -25.68 9.59
N ALA A 380 -10.92 -24.37 9.81
CA ALA A 380 -11.20 -23.38 8.78
C ALA A 380 -10.22 -23.47 7.60
N TYR A 381 -8.90 -23.55 7.86
CA TYR A 381 -7.91 -23.69 6.79
C TYR A 381 -8.10 -24.98 5.97
N SER A 382 -8.50 -26.09 6.60
CA SER A 382 -8.77 -27.35 5.88
C SER A 382 -9.89 -27.22 4.83
N ILE A 383 -10.84 -26.31 5.04
CA ILE A 383 -11.94 -26.02 4.11
C ILE A 383 -11.49 -24.94 3.11
N ILE A 384 -10.92 -23.84 3.59
CA ILE A 384 -10.52 -22.69 2.76
C ILE A 384 -9.53 -23.11 1.66
N ARG A 385 -8.56 -23.97 1.97
CA ARG A 385 -7.58 -24.48 1.00
C ARG A 385 -8.21 -25.21 -0.19
N GLN A 386 -9.38 -25.82 -0.02
CA GLN A 386 -10.08 -26.50 -1.13
C GLN A 386 -10.49 -25.53 -2.24
N TYR A 387 -10.67 -24.24 -1.89
CA TYR A 387 -11.19 -23.20 -2.76
C TYR A 387 -10.19 -22.08 -3.07
N ASN A 388 -9.07 -22.01 -2.34
CA ASN A 388 -8.13 -20.88 -2.38
C ASN A 388 -7.61 -20.60 -3.80
N VAL A 389 -7.11 -21.62 -4.50
CA VAL A 389 -6.64 -21.48 -5.90
C VAL A 389 -7.75 -20.96 -6.83
N SER A 390 -8.97 -21.50 -6.73
CA SER A 390 -10.12 -21.04 -7.52
C SER A 390 -10.45 -19.57 -7.25
N ARG A 391 -10.41 -19.15 -5.98
CA ARG A 391 -10.67 -17.77 -5.57
C ARG A 391 -9.60 -16.82 -6.11
N LEU A 392 -8.33 -17.23 -6.10
CA LEU A 392 -7.22 -16.44 -6.63
C LEU A 392 -7.28 -16.30 -8.16
N TYR A 393 -7.57 -17.38 -8.89
CA TYR A 393 -7.79 -17.29 -10.34
C TYR A 393 -8.98 -16.42 -10.70
N TYR A 394 -10.06 -16.48 -9.92
CA TYR A 394 -11.18 -15.56 -10.10
C TYR A 394 -10.78 -14.10 -9.85
N ALA A 395 -10.09 -13.81 -8.74
CA ALA A 395 -9.71 -12.46 -8.36
C ALA A 395 -8.66 -11.84 -9.31
N GLU A 396 -7.57 -12.57 -9.59
CA GLU A 396 -6.42 -12.06 -10.35
C GLU A 396 -6.56 -12.30 -11.86
N GLY A 397 -7.17 -13.42 -12.27
CA GLY A 397 -7.30 -13.82 -13.66
C GLY A 397 -8.63 -13.40 -14.31
N ILE A 398 -9.72 -13.26 -13.57
CA ILE A 398 -11.03 -12.90 -14.15
C ILE A 398 -11.40 -11.46 -13.81
N MET A 399 -11.52 -11.12 -12.53
CA MET A 399 -11.91 -9.78 -12.06
C MET A 399 -10.89 -8.71 -12.42
N ARG A 400 -9.60 -9.05 -12.32
CA ARG A 400 -8.45 -8.15 -12.58
C ARG A 400 -7.56 -8.65 -13.72
N GLY A 401 -8.02 -9.61 -14.51
CA GLY A 401 -7.25 -10.19 -15.61
C GLY A 401 -7.39 -9.37 -16.87
N SER A 402 -8.54 -9.49 -17.52
CA SER A 402 -8.95 -8.61 -18.63
C SER A 402 -9.88 -7.49 -18.15
N GLU A 403 -9.72 -6.33 -18.75
CA GLU A 403 -10.46 -5.10 -18.46
C GLU A 403 -11.92 -5.22 -18.89
N ILE A 404 -12.21 -5.85 -20.04
CA ILE A 404 -13.57 -5.96 -20.59
C ILE A 404 -14.56 -6.67 -19.65
N LEU A 405 -14.14 -7.72 -18.93
CA LEU A 405 -15.02 -8.46 -18.03
C LEU A 405 -15.37 -7.63 -16.80
N GLY A 406 -14.35 -7.08 -16.14
CA GLY A 406 -14.53 -6.19 -14.99
C GLY A 406 -15.35 -4.95 -15.35
N TYR A 407 -15.14 -4.38 -16.54
CA TYR A 407 -15.89 -3.23 -17.03
C TYR A 407 -17.35 -3.58 -17.34
N ALA A 408 -17.63 -4.69 -18.03
CA ALA A 408 -18.99 -5.16 -18.28
C ALA A 408 -19.78 -5.35 -16.97
N ASN A 409 -19.14 -5.87 -15.92
CA ASN A 409 -19.79 -6.06 -14.62
C ASN A 409 -20.35 -4.76 -14.01
N ARG A 410 -19.77 -3.60 -14.34
CA ARG A 410 -20.26 -2.29 -13.85
C ARG A 410 -21.68 -1.98 -14.31
N PHE A 411 -22.16 -2.62 -15.38
CA PHE A 411 -23.49 -2.43 -15.95
C PHE A 411 -24.56 -3.32 -15.31
N ASP A 412 -24.23 -4.17 -14.33
CA ASP A 412 -25.21 -5.02 -13.64
C ASP A 412 -26.27 -4.21 -12.91
N LYS A 413 -25.89 -3.09 -12.28
CA LYS A 413 -26.82 -2.16 -11.62
C LYS A 413 -27.79 -1.56 -12.63
N LEU A 414 -27.31 -1.02 -13.74
CA LEU A 414 -28.17 -0.52 -14.83
C LEU A 414 -29.11 -1.61 -15.34
N LYS A 415 -28.62 -2.84 -15.55
CA LYS A 415 -29.45 -3.98 -15.98
C LYS A 415 -30.56 -4.30 -15.00
N LYS A 416 -30.29 -4.25 -13.69
CA LYS A 416 -31.28 -4.45 -12.62
C LYS A 416 -32.34 -3.34 -12.62
N ILE A 417 -31.92 -2.08 -12.68
CA ILE A 417 -32.81 -0.91 -12.78
C ILE A 417 -33.75 -1.06 -13.98
N LEU A 418 -33.22 -1.38 -15.17
CA LEU A 418 -34.01 -1.58 -16.39
C LEU A 418 -34.94 -2.81 -16.35
N SER A 419 -34.78 -3.71 -15.37
CA SER A 419 -35.61 -4.90 -15.22
C SER A 419 -36.75 -4.71 -14.21
N ILE A 420 -36.72 -3.63 -13.42
CA ILE A 420 -37.76 -3.29 -12.46
C ILE A 420 -38.82 -2.46 -13.18
N LYS A 421 -40.07 -2.94 -13.14
CA LYS A 421 -41.23 -2.17 -13.64
C LYS A 421 -41.37 -0.88 -12.84
N ASP A 422 -41.71 0.21 -13.51
CA ASP A 422 -41.99 1.51 -12.90
C ASP A 422 -40.80 2.13 -12.12
N THR A 423 -39.56 1.82 -12.52
CA THR A 423 -38.38 2.53 -12.01
C THR A 423 -38.51 4.02 -12.30
N ALA A 424 -38.31 4.85 -11.27
CA ALA A 424 -38.35 6.29 -11.41
C ALA A 424 -37.30 6.80 -12.42
N PRO A 425 -37.67 7.67 -13.39
CA PRO A 425 -36.77 8.12 -14.46
C PRO A 425 -35.46 8.74 -13.95
N GLU A 426 -35.50 9.45 -12.82
CA GLU A 426 -34.34 10.08 -12.21
C GLU A 426 -33.28 9.07 -11.76
N VAL A 427 -33.69 7.90 -11.25
CA VAL A 427 -32.77 6.83 -10.83
C VAL A 427 -32.06 6.24 -12.03
N LEU A 428 -32.79 6.01 -13.12
CA LEU A 428 -32.24 5.50 -14.37
C LEU A 428 -31.28 6.51 -15.01
N LEU A 429 -31.68 7.78 -15.11
CA LEU A 429 -30.86 8.84 -15.69
C LEU A 429 -29.59 9.10 -14.87
N ALA A 430 -29.68 9.03 -13.53
CA ALA A 430 -28.51 9.16 -12.65
C ALA A 430 -27.49 8.03 -12.89
N GLU A 431 -27.95 6.79 -13.01
CA GLU A 431 -27.07 5.64 -13.31
C GLU A 431 -26.44 5.75 -14.71
N ILE A 432 -27.23 6.12 -15.72
CA ILE A 432 -26.72 6.33 -17.09
C ILE A 432 -25.64 7.40 -17.08
N LYS A 433 -25.90 8.55 -16.43
CA LYS A 433 -24.93 9.65 -16.33
C LYS A 433 -23.66 9.22 -15.59
N GLN A 434 -23.78 8.44 -14.52
CA GLN A 434 -22.64 7.87 -13.80
C GLN A 434 -21.78 6.99 -14.73
N LEU A 435 -22.40 6.10 -15.49
CA LEU A 435 -21.70 5.21 -16.43
C LEU A 435 -21.06 6.00 -17.58
N GLN A 436 -21.76 6.99 -18.14
CA GLN A 436 -21.25 7.88 -19.18
C GLN A 436 -19.99 8.63 -18.72
N ASN A 437 -20.01 9.18 -17.50
CA ASN A 437 -18.84 9.85 -16.92
C ASN A 437 -17.62 8.91 -16.78
N GLY A 438 -17.86 7.60 -16.61
CA GLY A 438 -16.82 6.59 -16.50
C GLY A 438 -16.27 6.07 -17.83
N VAL A 439 -16.90 6.37 -18.97
CA VAL A 439 -16.46 5.86 -20.29
C VAL A 439 -15.08 6.41 -20.64
N ASN A 440 -14.90 7.72 -20.60
CA ASN A 440 -13.62 8.34 -20.96
C ASN A 440 -12.49 7.87 -20.02
N ALA A 441 -12.77 7.78 -18.71
CA ALA A 441 -11.81 7.28 -17.74
C ALA A 441 -11.38 5.82 -18.01
N GLN A 442 -12.30 4.97 -18.46
CA GLN A 442 -11.97 3.59 -18.83
C GLN A 442 -11.16 3.53 -20.13
N PHE A 443 -11.63 4.20 -21.18
CA PHE A 443 -11.09 3.98 -22.53
C PHE A 443 -9.88 4.86 -22.87
N LYS A 444 -9.57 5.89 -22.07
CA LYS A 444 -8.33 6.68 -22.20
C LYS A 444 -7.08 5.79 -22.16
N ASP A 445 -7.03 4.86 -21.21
CA ASP A 445 -5.88 4.00 -20.94
C ASP A 445 -6.05 2.56 -21.45
N TYR A 446 -7.06 2.33 -22.28
CA TYR A 446 -7.41 1.00 -22.77
C TYR A 446 -6.80 0.72 -24.14
N ASN A 447 -6.29 -0.50 -24.31
CA ASN A 447 -5.91 -1.04 -25.60
C ASN A 447 -6.62 -2.37 -25.85
N GLN A 448 -7.45 -2.40 -26.90
CA GLN A 448 -8.29 -3.56 -27.20
C GLN A 448 -7.47 -4.83 -27.51
N ALA A 449 -6.35 -4.71 -28.22
CA ALA A 449 -5.54 -5.87 -28.62
C ALA A 449 -4.87 -6.50 -27.40
N VAL A 450 -4.29 -5.68 -26.51
CA VAL A 450 -3.72 -6.13 -25.24
C VAL A 450 -4.80 -6.82 -24.40
N ASP A 451 -5.98 -6.21 -24.27
CA ASP A 451 -7.05 -6.77 -23.44
C ASP A 451 -7.65 -8.07 -24.00
N GLN A 452 -7.76 -8.20 -25.32
CA GLN A 452 -8.20 -9.43 -25.96
C GLN A 452 -7.21 -10.57 -25.70
N ASN A 453 -5.91 -10.30 -25.77
CA ASN A 453 -4.86 -11.28 -25.46
C ASN A 453 -4.88 -11.66 -23.97
N LEU A 454 -5.08 -10.68 -23.08
CA LEU A 454 -5.28 -10.93 -21.65
C LEU A 454 -6.49 -11.84 -21.41
N LEU A 455 -7.65 -11.56 -22.03
CA LEU A 455 -8.84 -12.39 -21.89
C LEU A 455 -8.57 -13.83 -22.34
N ALA A 456 -7.99 -14.02 -23.53
CA ALA A 456 -7.68 -15.35 -24.06
C ALA A 456 -6.79 -16.14 -23.09
N GLN A 457 -5.68 -15.55 -22.65
CA GLN A 457 -4.74 -16.24 -21.78
C GLN A 457 -5.31 -16.51 -20.40
N MET A 458 -6.05 -15.55 -19.80
CA MET A 458 -6.63 -15.74 -18.49
C MET A 458 -7.73 -16.80 -18.46
N LEU A 459 -8.58 -16.87 -19.50
CA LEU A 459 -9.58 -17.95 -19.63
C LEU A 459 -8.91 -19.32 -19.79
N LYS A 460 -7.84 -19.40 -20.60
CA LYS A 460 -7.04 -20.62 -20.76
C LYS A 460 -6.45 -21.07 -19.43
N MET A 461 -5.79 -20.17 -18.71
CA MET A 461 -5.18 -20.49 -17.42
C MET A 461 -6.23 -20.89 -16.39
N PHE A 462 -7.38 -20.22 -16.34
CA PHE A 462 -8.48 -20.62 -15.46
C PHE A 462 -8.97 -22.03 -15.79
N SER A 463 -9.23 -22.33 -17.07
CA SER A 463 -9.72 -23.64 -17.51
C SER A 463 -8.75 -24.79 -17.23
N VAL A 464 -7.44 -24.52 -17.26
CA VAL A 464 -6.40 -25.54 -17.00
C VAL A 464 -6.13 -25.73 -15.50
N ASN A 465 -6.10 -24.65 -14.71
CA ASN A 465 -5.57 -24.70 -13.34
C ASN A 465 -6.66 -24.73 -12.26
N VAL A 466 -7.91 -24.42 -12.59
CA VAL A 466 -9.04 -24.49 -11.65
C VAL A 466 -9.77 -25.81 -11.82
N LYS A 467 -10.12 -26.48 -10.71
CA LYS A 467 -10.82 -27.77 -10.75
C LYS A 467 -12.13 -27.70 -11.55
N PRO A 468 -12.50 -28.70 -12.38
CA PRO A 468 -13.67 -28.64 -13.26
C PRO A 468 -15.02 -28.33 -12.57
N GLU A 469 -15.19 -28.76 -11.32
CA GLU A 469 -16.34 -28.49 -10.46
C GLU A 469 -16.41 -27.03 -9.96
N HIS A 470 -15.28 -26.33 -9.97
CA HIS A 470 -15.16 -24.92 -9.64
C HIS A 470 -15.26 -24.00 -10.87
N GLN A 471 -15.31 -24.57 -12.08
CA GLN A 471 -15.44 -23.81 -13.33
C GLN A 471 -16.90 -23.52 -13.68
N PRO A 472 -17.22 -22.31 -14.17
CA PRO A 472 -18.55 -22.01 -14.67
C PRO A 472 -18.95 -22.95 -15.82
N ALA A 473 -20.21 -23.41 -15.84
CA ALA A 473 -20.72 -24.25 -16.92
C ALA A 473 -20.54 -23.60 -18.31
N LEU A 474 -20.81 -22.30 -18.41
CA LEU A 474 -20.64 -21.53 -19.64
C LEU A 474 -19.20 -21.53 -20.16
N LEU A 475 -18.19 -21.48 -19.27
CA LEU A 475 -16.79 -21.55 -19.70
C LEU A 475 -16.49 -22.91 -20.35
N LYS A 476 -16.98 -24.00 -19.75
CA LYS A 476 -16.79 -25.36 -20.27
C LYS A 476 -17.48 -25.56 -21.62
N GLU A 477 -18.71 -25.04 -21.75
CA GLU A 477 -19.45 -25.04 -23.02
C GLU A 477 -18.72 -24.26 -24.11
N LEU A 478 -18.22 -23.06 -23.80
CA LEU A 478 -17.45 -22.26 -24.74
C LEU A 478 -16.12 -22.93 -25.10
N ALA A 479 -15.39 -23.46 -24.12
CA ALA A 479 -14.14 -24.18 -24.37
C ALA A 479 -14.36 -25.37 -25.32
N ALA A 480 -15.44 -26.14 -25.14
CA ALA A 480 -15.82 -27.21 -26.05
C ALA A 480 -16.19 -26.68 -27.45
N LYS A 481 -17.01 -25.62 -27.53
CA LYS A 481 -17.43 -24.98 -28.80
C LYS A 481 -16.23 -24.51 -29.64
N TYR A 482 -15.23 -23.92 -28.98
CA TYR A 482 -14.01 -23.42 -29.62
C TYR A 482 -12.87 -24.44 -29.64
N LYS A 483 -13.12 -25.71 -29.28
CA LYS A 483 -12.11 -26.80 -29.26
C LYS A 483 -10.86 -26.44 -28.44
N GLY A 484 -11.02 -25.67 -27.37
CA GLY A 484 -9.92 -25.18 -26.52
C GLY A 484 -9.15 -23.97 -27.08
N ASP A 485 -9.56 -23.40 -28.22
CA ASP A 485 -8.98 -22.17 -28.75
C ASP A 485 -9.56 -20.93 -28.05
N PHE A 486 -8.89 -20.53 -26.97
CA PHE A 486 -9.27 -19.34 -26.20
C PHE A 486 -8.98 -18.03 -26.93
N THR A 487 -8.10 -18.02 -27.93
CA THR A 487 -7.83 -16.84 -28.77
C THR A 487 -9.04 -16.56 -29.66
N ALA A 488 -9.56 -17.58 -30.35
CA ALA A 488 -10.78 -17.49 -31.14
C ALA A 488 -12.00 -17.13 -30.27
N MET A 489 -12.08 -17.68 -29.06
CA MET A 489 -13.13 -17.35 -28.10
C MET A 489 -13.09 -15.87 -27.69
N ALA A 490 -11.92 -15.35 -27.32
CA ALA A 490 -11.75 -13.96 -26.95
C ALA A 490 -12.09 -13.02 -28.13
N ALA A 491 -11.62 -13.34 -29.35
CA ALA A 491 -11.97 -12.59 -30.55
C ALA A 491 -13.50 -12.53 -30.78
N ASP A 492 -14.22 -13.63 -30.58
CA ASP A 492 -15.69 -13.65 -30.69
C ASP A 492 -16.37 -12.75 -29.66
N VAL A 493 -15.88 -12.76 -28.42
CA VAL A 493 -16.39 -11.89 -27.34
C VAL A 493 -16.19 -10.42 -27.70
N PHE A 494 -14.98 -10.03 -28.10
CA PHE A 494 -14.67 -8.64 -28.46
C PHE A 494 -15.41 -8.18 -29.72
N GLY A 495 -15.55 -9.05 -30.72
CA GLY A 495 -16.27 -8.74 -31.95
C GLY A 495 -17.76 -8.42 -31.71
N LYS A 496 -18.38 -9.07 -30.72
CA LYS A 496 -19.83 -8.98 -30.45
C LYS A 496 -20.20 -8.12 -29.24
N SER A 497 -19.28 -7.87 -28.32
CA SER A 497 -19.57 -7.12 -27.11
C SER A 497 -19.68 -5.61 -27.36
N ASN A 498 -20.67 -5.00 -26.72
CA ASN A 498 -20.82 -3.54 -26.64
C ASN A 498 -19.74 -2.91 -25.75
N PHE A 499 -19.07 -3.67 -24.89
CA PHE A 499 -18.06 -3.18 -23.95
C PHE A 499 -16.64 -3.12 -24.53
N SER A 500 -16.48 -3.42 -25.83
CA SER A 500 -15.17 -3.46 -26.50
C SER A 500 -14.60 -2.09 -26.87
N SER A 501 -15.44 -1.04 -26.94
CA SER A 501 -15.01 0.34 -27.22
C SER A 501 -15.92 1.38 -26.57
N GLY A 502 -15.40 2.61 -26.41
CA GLY A 502 -16.17 3.72 -25.85
C GLY A 502 -17.37 4.12 -26.70
N GLU A 503 -17.25 4.06 -28.02
CA GLU A 503 -18.34 4.38 -28.96
C GLU A 503 -19.50 3.40 -28.81
N LYS A 504 -19.21 2.09 -28.73
CA LYS A 504 -20.24 1.06 -28.54
C LYS A 504 -20.94 1.18 -27.19
N VAL A 505 -20.19 1.50 -26.14
CA VAL A 505 -20.76 1.77 -24.80
C VAL A 505 -21.66 3.00 -24.83
N ASN A 506 -21.21 4.09 -25.44
CA ASN A 506 -22.02 5.31 -25.58
C ASN A 506 -23.30 5.04 -26.38
N GLU A 507 -23.22 4.26 -27.46
CA GLU A 507 -24.39 3.87 -28.24
C GLU A 507 -25.37 3.03 -27.41
N LEU A 508 -24.87 2.05 -26.65
CA LEU A 508 -25.69 1.27 -25.70
C LEU A 508 -26.40 2.19 -24.68
N LEU A 509 -25.71 3.21 -24.18
CA LEU A 509 -26.22 4.13 -23.17
C LEU A 509 -27.25 5.15 -23.71
N LYS A 510 -27.34 5.37 -25.04
CA LYS A 510 -28.40 6.22 -25.63
C LYS A 510 -29.80 5.61 -25.49
N ASN A 511 -29.90 4.28 -25.60
CA ASN A 511 -31.17 3.56 -25.46
C ASN A 511 -30.93 2.19 -24.80
N PRO A 512 -30.59 2.18 -23.50
CA PRO A 512 -30.16 0.97 -22.84
C PRO A 512 -31.34 0.03 -22.61
N LYS A 513 -31.15 -1.23 -22.97
CA LYS A 513 -32.14 -2.29 -22.75
C LYS A 513 -31.54 -3.37 -21.86
N ALA A 514 -32.26 -3.79 -20.81
CA ALA A 514 -31.81 -4.86 -19.92
C ALA A 514 -31.36 -6.11 -20.70
N LYS A 515 -32.15 -6.50 -21.71
CA LYS A 515 -31.88 -7.65 -22.59
C LYS A 515 -30.63 -7.49 -23.45
N ALA A 516 -30.25 -6.27 -23.82
CA ALA A 516 -29.02 -6.01 -24.58
C ALA A 516 -27.79 -6.22 -23.69
N ILE A 517 -27.83 -5.71 -22.45
CA ILE A 517 -26.75 -5.92 -21.46
C ILE A 517 -26.66 -7.40 -21.09
N GLU A 518 -27.79 -8.03 -20.76
CA GLU A 518 -27.86 -9.43 -20.32
C GLU A 518 -27.36 -10.43 -21.37
N LYS A 519 -27.59 -10.15 -22.66
CA LYS A 519 -27.15 -11.01 -23.77
C LYS A 519 -25.74 -10.70 -24.26
N ASP A 520 -25.12 -9.61 -23.80
CA ASP A 520 -23.76 -9.26 -24.19
C ASP A 520 -22.78 -10.38 -23.79
N PRO A 521 -21.91 -10.86 -24.69
CA PRO A 521 -21.06 -12.01 -24.42
C PRO A 521 -20.06 -11.76 -23.28
N ALA A 522 -19.52 -10.55 -23.13
CA ALA A 522 -18.59 -10.24 -22.04
C ALA A 522 -19.34 -10.20 -20.70
N PHE A 523 -20.51 -9.55 -20.66
CA PHE A 523 -21.36 -9.51 -19.47
C PHE A 523 -21.83 -10.91 -19.06
N LYS A 524 -22.33 -11.70 -20.01
CA LYS A 524 -22.81 -13.07 -19.76
C LYS A 524 -21.70 -13.97 -19.22
N LEU A 525 -20.50 -13.88 -19.80
CA LEU A 525 -19.34 -14.62 -19.31
C LEU A 525 -18.99 -14.20 -17.88
N MET A 526 -18.90 -12.90 -17.63
CA MET A 526 -18.60 -12.36 -16.30
C MET A 526 -19.64 -12.77 -15.25
N GLN A 527 -20.94 -12.71 -15.57
CA GLN A 527 -22.01 -13.17 -14.67
C GLN A 527 -21.92 -14.67 -14.37
N ALA A 528 -21.49 -15.49 -15.34
CA ALA A 528 -21.28 -16.91 -15.11
C ALA A 528 -20.14 -17.15 -14.09
N PHE A 529 -19.04 -16.39 -14.18
CA PHE A 529 -17.98 -16.41 -13.19
C PHE A 529 -18.45 -15.89 -11.82
N MET A 530 -19.14 -14.75 -11.75
CA MET A 530 -19.70 -14.20 -10.51
C MET A 530 -20.60 -15.22 -9.79
N LYS A 531 -21.49 -15.89 -10.54
CA LYS A 531 -22.38 -16.92 -10.01
C LYS A 531 -21.59 -18.08 -9.42
N GLN A 532 -20.60 -18.60 -10.15
CA GLN A 532 -19.78 -19.71 -9.67
C GLN A 532 -18.93 -19.31 -8.46
N PHE A 533 -18.39 -18.10 -8.46
CA PHE A 533 -17.65 -17.56 -7.33
C PHE A 533 -18.52 -17.39 -6.08
N SER A 534 -19.79 -16.96 -6.24
CA SER A 534 -20.76 -16.90 -5.14
C SER A 534 -21.03 -18.28 -4.51
N VAL A 535 -21.09 -19.35 -5.32
CA VAL A 535 -21.20 -20.73 -4.80
C VAL A 535 -19.98 -21.10 -3.95
N ILE A 536 -18.78 -20.81 -4.45
CA ILE A 536 -17.52 -21.06 -3.74
C ILE A 536 -17.43 -20.25 -2.43
N GLN A 537 -17.85 -18.98 -2.45
CA GLN A 537 -17.90 -18.14 -1.25
C GLN A 537 -18.82 -18.75 -0.20
N LYS A 538 -20.04 -19.16 -0.58
CA LYS A 538 -21.00 -19.79 0.31
C LYS A 538 -20.46 -21.09 0.93
N GLN A 539 -19.69 -21.88 0.17
CA GLN A 539 -19.09 -23.12 0.67
C GLN A 539 -17.98 -22.90 1.70
N SER A 540 -17.37 -21.71 1.74
CA SER A 540 -16.31 -21.36 2.69
C SER A 540 -16.76 -20.35 3.75
N GLU A 541 -18.02 -19.90 3.73
CA GLU A 541 -18.54 -18.86 4.61
C GLU A 541 -18.41 -19.20 6.09
N ALA A 542 -18.89 -20.39 6.50
CA ALA A 542 -18.77 -20.86 7.88
C ALA A 542 -17.30 -20.97 8.33
N ALA A 543 -16.43 -21.51 7.46
CA ALA A 543 -15.00 -21.61 7.74
C ALA A 543 -14.34 -20.24 7.91
N ASN A 544 -14.71 -19.24 7.11
CA ASN A 544 -14.20 -17.88 7.26
C ASN A 544 -14.66 -17.23 8.59
N LEU A 545 -15.90 -17.49 9.04
CA LEU A 545 -16.39 -17.03 10.34
C LEU A 545 -15.63 -17.70 11.49
N ASP A 546 -15.39 -19.00 11.40
CA ASP A 546 -14.59 -19.75 12.37
C ASP A 546 -13.15 -19.24 12.42
N LEU A 547 -12.55 -18.93 11.26
CA LEU A 547 -11.20 -18.36 11.19
C LEU A 547 -11.13 -16.99 11.87
N GLN A 548 -12.09 -16.10 11.60
CA GLN A 548 -12.15 -14.77 12.24
C GLN A 548 -12.27 -14.88 13.77
N LYS A 549 -13.18 -15.74 14.25
CA LYS A 549 -13.34 -16.01 15.68
C LYS A 549 -12.06 -16.60 16.28
N GLY A 550 -11.51 -17.61 15.63
CA GLY A 550 -10.31 -18.30 16.06
C GLY A 550 -9.11 -17.36 16.18
N ASN A 551 -8.86 -16.53 15.17
CA ASN A 551 -7.79 -15.53 15.19
C ASN A 551 -7.97 -14.50 16.31
N ARG A 552 -9.20 -14.00 16.50
CA ARG A 552 -9.52 -13.06 17.59
C ARG A 552 -9.20 -13.66 18.96
N LEU A 553 -9.65 -14.89 19.20
CA LEU A 553 -9.39 -15.61 20.45
C LEU A 553 -7.91 -15.93 20.64
N PHE A 554 -7.24 -16.37 19.57
CA PHE A 554 -5.82 -16.71 19.61
C PHE A 554 -4.97 -15.49 19.98
N LEU A 555 -5.18 -14.35 19.32
CA LEU A 555 -4.42 -13.13 19.63
C LEU A 555 -4.75 -12.59 21.03
N ALA A 556 -6.00 -12.64 21.46
CA ALA A 556 -6.36 -12.27 22.82
C ALA A 556 -5.64 -13.15 23.85
N GLY A 557 -5.62 -14.47 23.63
CA GLY A 557 -4.93 -15.41 24.50
C GLY A 557 -3.40 -15.23 24.48
N LEU A 558 -2.79 -14.97 23.31
CA LEU A 558 -1.35 -14.68 23.22
C LEU A 558 -0.95 -13.47 24.06
N ARG A 559 -1.79 -12.43 24.08
CA ARG A 559 -1.56 -11.22 24.88
C ARG A 559 -1.65 -11.50 26.39
N GLU A 560 -2.60 -12.35 26.81
CA GLU A 560 -2.70 -12.80 28.21
C GLU A 560 -1.54 -13.74 28.61
N MET A 561 -1.08 -14.59 27.68
CA MET A 561 0.08 -15.48 27.88
C MET A 561 1.38 -14.70 28.03
N GLN A 562 1.53 -13.58 27.32
CA GLN A 562 2.77 -12.81 27.24
C GLN A 562 2.57 -11.36 27.73
N PRO A 563 2.20 -11.12 29.00
CA PRO A 563 1.80 -9.80 29.48
C PRO A 563 2.95 -8.76 29.52
N ARG A 564 4.21 -9.23 29.43
CA ARG A 564 5.39 -8.36 29.36
C ARG A 564 5.81 -8.00 27.93
N ARG A 565 5.27 -8.69 26.91
CA ARG A 565 5.56 -8.39 25.52
C ARG A 565 4.76 -7.15 25.09
N LYS A 566 5.43 -6.22 24.41
CA LYS A 566 4.75 -5.07 23.78
C LYS A 566 4.14 -5.56 22.46
N PHE A 567 2.83 -5.80 22.45
CA PHE A 567 2.11 -6.14 21.23
C PHE A 567 1.77 -4.87 20.45
N TYR A 568 1.84 -4.96 19.12
CA TYR A 568 1.40 -3.93 18.20
C TYR A 568 0.42 -4.54 17.19
N PRO A 569 -0.62 -3.82 16.74
CA PRO A 569 -1.64 -4.40 15.88
C PRO A 569 -1.14 -4.53 14.45
N ASN A 570 -1.69 -5.51 13.71
CA ASN A 570 -1.54 -5.58 12.26
C ASN A 570 -1.88 -4.24 11.60
N ALA A 571 -1.13 -3.86 10.56
CA ALA A 571 -1.46 -2.69 9.75
C ALA A 571 -2.84 -2.83 9.11
N ASN A 572 -3.57 -1.72 9.01
CA ASN A 572 -4.97 -1.70 8.54
C ASN A 572 -5.33 -0.38 7.82
N SER A 573 -4.34 0.24 7.18
CA SER A 573 -4.43 1.53 6.46
C SER A 573 -4.85 2.67 7.39
N THR A 574 -4.14 2.79 8.51
CA THR A 574 -4.30 3.85 9.51
C THR A 574 -2.93 4.39 9.87
N MET A 575 -2.86 5.62 10.38
CA MET A 575 -1.59 6.22 10.78
C MET A 575 -0.90 5.39 11.87
N ARG A 576 0.37 5.07 11.65
CA ARG A 576 1.26 4.38 12.60
C ARG A 576 2.58 5.13 12.71
N LEU A 577 3.29 4.87 13.80
CA LEU A 577 4.68 5.24 13.99
C LEU A 577 5.56 3.99 14.06
N THR A 578 6.70 4.03 13.38
CA THR A 578 7.82 3.10 13.60
C THR A 578 9.07 3.93 13.86
N TYR A 579 10.01 3.43 14.66
CA TYR A 579 11.23 4.13 15.03
C TYR A 579 12.41 3.16 14.99
N GLY A 580 13.59 3.70 14.75
CA GLY A 580 14.78 2.89 14.52
C GLY A 580 16.02 3.74 14.34
N THR A 581 17.00 3.20 13.63
CA THR A 581 18.27 3.87 13.36
C THR A 581 18.71 3.73 11.91
N VAL A 582 19.60 4.61 11.48
CA VAL A 582 20.31 4.48 10.21
C VAL A 582 21.36 3.38 10.33
N LEU A 583 21.21 2.29 9.56
CA LEU A 583 22.05 1.09 9.74
C LEU A 583 22.24 0.28 8.45
N ASP A 584 23.44 -0.28 8.32
CA ASP A 584 23.85 -1.21 7.26
C ASP A 584 23.34 -2.63 7.54
N TYR A 585 23.59 -3.59 6.64
CA TYR A 585 23.26 -5.00 6.88
C TYR A 585 24.10 -5.98 6.05
N TYR A 586 23.98 -7.27 6.39
CA TYR A 586 24.72 -8.37 5.79
C TYR A 586 23.75 -9.36 5.16
N PRO A 587 23.44 -9.27 3.85
CA PRO A 587 22.43 -10.11 3.20
C PRO A 587 22.85 -11.59 3.09
N ALA A 588 24.15 -11.87 3.08
CA ALA A 588 24.73 -13.19 2.91
C ALA A 588 26.15 -13.24 3.49
N ASP A 589 26.71 -14.46 3.60
CA ASP A 589 28.12 -14.65 3.97
C ASP A 589 29.05 -13.89 3.03
N ALA A 590 30.05 -13.23 3.61
CA ALA A 590 31.02 -12.35 2.93
C ALA A 590 30.43 -11.15 2.13
N VAL A 591 29.14 -10.85 2.26
CA VAL A 591 28.51 -9.69 1.61
C VAL A 591 28.09 -8.68 2.67
N HIS A 592 28.57 -7.45 2.52
CA HIS A 592 28.17 -6.31 3.34
C HIS A 592 27.59 -5.24 2.43
N TYR A 593 26.40 -4.77 2.77
CA TYR A 593 25.81 -3.61 2.13
C TYR A 593 25.82 -2.44 3.09
N ASP A 594 26.52 -1.39 2.68
CA ASP A 594 26.55 -0.12 3.41
C ASP A 594 25.16 0.52 3.48
N PHE A 595 24.98 1.45 4.43
CA PHE A 595 23.71 2.12 4.69
C PHE A 595 23.45 3.30 3.75
N THR A 596 24.39 3.68 2.89
CA THR A 596 24.21 4.74 1.88
C THR A 596 24.61 4.29 0.49
N THR A 597 23.99 4.88 -0.51
CA THR A 597 24.44 4.86 -1.90
C THR A 597 24.72 6.27 -2.40
N THR A 598 25.54 6.41 -3.44
CA THR A 598 25.91 7.71 -4.00
C THR A 598 25.54 7.84 -5.47
N LEU A 599 25.62 9.06 -5.99
CA LEU A 599 25.42 9.35 -7.40
C LEU A 599 26.47 8.66 -8.30
N ASP A 600 27.63 8.28 -7.76
CA ASP A 600 28.60 7.47 -8.49
C ASP A 600 27.98 6.11 -8.89
N GLY A 601 27.17 5.50 -8.02
CA GLY A 601 26.45 4.25 -8.31
C GLY A 601 25.34 4.37 -9.37
N VAL A 602 24.79 5.59 -9.60
CA VAL A 602 23.93 5.86 -10.76
C VAL A 602 24.75 5.75 -12.05
N MET A 603 25.95 6.33 -12.05
CA MET A 603 26.84 6.33 -13.22
C MET A 603 27.43 4.95 -13.50
N GLU A 604 27.69 4.14 -12.46
CA GLU A 604 28.09 2.73 -12.60
C GLU A 604 26.99 1.87 -13.24
N LYS A 605 25.73 2.21 -12.99
CA LYS A 605 24.57 1.51 -13.56
C LYS A 605 24.14 2.02 -14.92
N GLU A 606 24.68 3.15 -15.40
CA GLU A 606 24.21 3.77 -16.65
C GLU A 606 24.31 2.80 -17.83
N ASP A 607 23.18 2.61 -18.53
CA ASP A 607 23.14 1.97 -19.83
C ASP A 607 22.15 2.72 -20.74
N PRO A 608 22.63 3.50 -21.74
CA PRO A 608 21.76 4.25 -22.63
C PRO A 608 20.91 3.37 -23.56
N SER A 609 21.22 2.06 -23.67
CA SER A 609 20.43 1.10 -24.43
C SER A 609 19.27 0.49 -23.64
N VAL A 610 19.28 0.65 -22.30
CA VAL A 610 18.27 0.11 -21.39
C VAL A 610 17.51 1.25 -20.73
N ARG A 611 16.22 1.39 -21.07
CA ARG A 611 15.37 2.50 -20.59
C ARG A 611 15.39 2.70 -19.08
N GLU A 612 15.42 1.61 -18.29
CA GLU A 612 15.43 1.66 -16.83
C GLU A 612 16.72 2.28 -16.26
N PHE A 613 17.83 2.24 -17.01
CA PHE A 613 19.16 2.68 -16.59
C PHE A 613 19.69 3.86 -17.40
N MET A 614 18.83 4.55 -18.15
CA MET A 614 19.21 5.81 -18.79
C MET A 614 19.43 6.90 -17.75
N VAL A 615 20.45 7.72 -17.96
CA VAL A 615 20.74 8.89 -17.12
C VAL A 615 20.60 10.16 -17.95
N PRO A 616 19.78 11.15 -17.54
CA PRO A 616 19.66 12.42 -18.27
C PRO A 616 20.99 13.16 -18.38
N GLU A 617 21.25 13.79 -19.53
CA GLU A 617 22.49 14.54 -19.77
C GLU A 617 22.76 15.63 -18.73
N LYS A 618 21.73 16.35 -18.27
CA LYS A 618 21.87 17.34 -17.20
C LYS A 618 22.34 16.72 -15.88
N MET A 619 21.94 15.48 -15.58
CA MET A 619 22.41 14.79 -14.38
C MET A 619 23.89 14.40 -14.50
N LYS A 620 24.33 14.00 -15.70
CA LYS A 620 25.74 13.74 -15.99
C LYS A 620 26.60 15.00 -15.88
N GLU A 621 26.08 16.14 -16.32
CA GLU A 621 26.75 17.44 -16.16
C GLU A 621 26.94 17.81 -14.69
N ILE A 622 25.87 17.73 -13.89
CA ILE A 622 25.91 17.96 -12.43
C ILE A 622 26.96 17.04 -11.77
N TYR A 623 26.95 15.76 -12.14
CA TYR A 623 27.90 14.77 -11.64
C TYR A 623 29.36 15.10 -12.02
N LYS A 624 29.62 15.36 -13.30
CA LYS A 624 30.96 15.65 -13.83
C LYS A 624 31.57 16.90 -13.20
N ASN A 625 30.75 17.93 -13.01
CA ASN A 625 31.17 19.20 -12.42
C ASN A 625 31.18 19.18 -10.89
N LYS A 626 30.66 18.10 -10.27
CA LYS A 626 30.42 18.00 -8.82
C LYS A 626 29.63 19.22 -8.30
N ASP A 627 28.68 19.72 -9.10
CA ASP A 627 27.84 20.89 -8.75
C ASP A 627 26.71 20.47 -7.80
N PHE A 628 27.07 20.00 -6.61
CA PHE A 628 26.13 19.51 -5.61
C PHE A 628 25.65 20.62 -4.65
N GLY A 629 26.21 21.82 -4.74
CA GLY A 629 25.89 22.93 -3.84
C GLY A 629 26.03 22.54 -2.36
N PRO A 630 25.09 22.94 -1.48
CA PRO A 630 25.14 22.60 -0.06
C PRO A 630 24.68 21.16 0.25
N TYR A 631 24.31 20.37 -0.75
CA TYR A 631 23.72 19.03 -0.58
C TYR A 631 24.77 17.91 -0.60
N GLY A 632 25.96 18.20 -1.14
CA GLY A 632 27.06 17.25 -1.25
C GLY A 632 27.64 16.85 0.11
N ASN A 633 28.19 15.64 0.17
CA ASN A 633 28.95 15.18 1.33
C ASN A 633 30.30 15.93 1.43
N PRO A 634 30.89 16.02 2.64
CA PRO A 634 32.19 16.66 2.82
C PRO A 634 33.33 16.03 2.01
N ASP A 635 33.20 14.77 1.61
CA ASP A 635 34.16 14.05 0.77
C ASP A 635 33.99 14.29 -0.74
N GLY A 636 33.04 15.15 -1.14
CA GLY A 636 32.75 15.47 -2.53
C GLY A 636 31.85 14.46 -3.26
N THR A 637 31.27 13.49 -2.54
CA THR A 637 30.24 12.59 -3.07
C THR A 637 28.82 13.16 -2.87
N MET A 638 27.82 12.55 -3.50
CA MET A 638 26.41 12.92 -3.30
C MET A 638 25.62 11.67 -2.91
N THR A 639 25.14 11.60 -1.68
CA THR A 639 24.26 10.50 -1.24
C THR A 639 22.93 10.55 -2.00
N VAL A 640 22.48 9.40 -2.50
CA VAL A 640 21.19 9.27 -3.22
C VAL A 640 20.14 8.62 -2.33
N ASN A 641 20.45 7.44 -1.79
CA ASN A 641 19.55 6.72 -0.90
C ASN A 641 20.27 6.26 0.37
N PHE A 642 19.49 5.93 1.40
CA PHE A 642 20.00 5.37 2.63
C PHE A 642 19.04 4.37 3.29
N LEU A 643 19.58 3.57 4.21
CA LEU A 643 18.87 2.54 4.94
C LEU A 643 18.56 2.94 6.37
N THR A 644 17.43 2.45 6.86
CA THR A 644 17.02 2.52 8.27
C THR A 644 16.40 1.21 8.73
N THR A 645 16.35 0.96 10.04
CA THR A 645 15.81 -0.28 10.63
C THR A 645 14.29 -0.32 10.79
N HIS A 646 13.58 0.69 10.29
CA HIS A 646 12.14 0.84 10.44
C HIS A 646 11.33 -0.35 9.89
N ASP A 647 10.23 -0.66 10.58
CA ASP A 647 9.21 -1.63 10.16
C ASP A 647 8.13 -0.95 9.31
N ILE A 648 8.20 -1.16 7.99
CA ILE A 648 7.26 -0.62 7.02
C ILE A 648 6.59 -1.71 6.18
N THR A 649 5.49 -1.35 5.52
CA THR A 649 4.86 -2.15 4.46
C THR A 649 4.28 -1.24 3.38
N GLY A 650 3.68 -1.82 2.33
CA GLY A 650 2.96 -1.07 1.32
C GLY A 650 1.96 -0.10 1.97
N GLY A 651 2.02 1.17 1.57
CA GLY A 651 1.28 2.29 2.16
C GLY A 651 2.14 3.24 3.01
N ASN A 652 3.32 2.79 3.47
CA ASN A 652 4.37 3.68 3.95
C ASN A 652 5.13 4.40 2.83
N SER A 653 4.89 4.05 1.57
CA SER A 653 5.43 4.80 0.44
C SER A 653 5.07 6.28 0.56
N GLY A 654 6.09 7.13 0.55
CA GLY A 654 5.99 8.56 0.72
C GLY A 654 5.82 8.97 2.18
N SER A 655 6.30 8.16 3.12
CA SER A 655 6.34 8.59 4.53
C SER A 655 7.63 9.36 4.80
N PRO A 656 7.58 10.40 5.62
CA PRO A 656 8.78 11.12 6.01
C PRO A 656 9.63 10.26 6.96
N VAL A 657 10.94 10.31 6.73
CA VAL A 657 11.95 9.87 7.69
C VAL A 657 12.39 11.09 8.47
N ILE A 658 12.14 11.06 9.77
CA ILE A 658 12.24 12.20 10.66
C ILE A 658 13.36 11.96 11.67
N ASP A 659 14.21 12.95 11.89
CA ASP A 659 15.28 12.89 12.89
C ASP A 659 14.76 13.08 14.33
N SER A 660 15.68 13.07 15.30
CA SER A 660 15.35 13.21 16.72
C SER A 660 14.65 14.51 17.13
N GLN A 661 14.67 15.54 16.27
CA GLN A 661 14.10 16.87 16.51
C GLN A 661 12.87 17.17 15.65
N GLY A 662 12.33 16.19 14.93
CA GLY A 662 11.13 16.41 14.12
C GLY A 662 11.41 16.97 12.71
N ARG A 663 12.65 16.84 12.22
CA ARG A 663 13.07 17.39 10.92
C ARG A 663 13.18 16.30 9.86
N LEU A 664 12.75 16.60 8.64
CA LEU A 664 12.78 15.68 7.50
C LEU A 664 14.23 15.44 7.06
N ILE A 665 14.66 14.17 7.09
CA ILE A 665 15.99 13.73 6.61
C ILE A 665 15.91 12.79 5.41
N GLY A 666 14.73 12.27 5.10
CA GLY A 666 14.52 11.43 3.93
C GLY A 666 13.06 11.07 3.69
N LEU A 667 12.84 10.34 2.60
CA LEU A 667 11.52 9.92 2.13
C LEU A 667 11.51 8.40 1.94
N ALA A 668 10.74 7.67 2.74
CA ALA A 668 10.63 6.23 2.65
C ALA A 668 9.91 5.83 1.36
N PHE A 669 10.45 4.85 0.62
CA PHE A 669 9.84 4.43 -0.65
C PHE A 669 9.85 2.93 -0.91
N ASP A 670 10.71 2.18 -0.23
CA ASP A 670 10.84 0.75 -0.49
C ASP A 670 11.40 -0.03 0.71
N GLY A 671 11.30 -1.35 0.69
CA GLY A 671 12.04 -2.26 1.56
C GLY A 671 13.10 -3.02 0.76
N ASN A 672 14.19 -3.43 1.41
CA ASN A 672 15.15 -4.32 0.76
C ASN A 672 14.57 -5.71 0.50
N TRP A 673 15.27 -6.53 -0.29
CA TRP A 673 14.76 -7.82 -0.76
C TRP A 673 14.44 -8.78 0.38
N GLU A 674 15.26 -8.77 1.43
CA GLU A 674 15.07 -9.58 2.63
C GLU A 674 13.84 -9.14 3.44
N ALA A 675 13.32 -7.92 3.24
CA ALA A 675 12.12 -7.40 3.90
C ALA A 675 10.80 -7.93 3.36
N MET A 676 10.79 -8.74 2.29
CA MET A 676 9.53 -9.15 1.66
C MET A 676 8.71 -10.14 2.53
N SER A 677 9.35 -10.80 3.50
CA SER A 677 8.66 -11.55 4.56
C SER A 677 7.96 -10.65 5.58
N GLY A 678 8.28 -9.36 5.61
CA GLY A 678 7.90 -8.35 6.59
C GLY A 678 6.40 -8.06 6.70
N ASN A 679 5.53 -8.65 5.89
CA ASN A 679 4.09 -8.61 6.21
C ASN A 679 3.70 -9.69 7.23
N ILE A 680 4.47 -10.77 7.37
CA ILE A 680 4.14 -11.94 8.20
C ILE A 680 5.19 -12.17 9.30
N ALA A 681 6.46 -11.94 8.99
CA ALA A 681 7.59 -12.14 9.91
C ALA A 681 8.63 -11.02 9.72
N PHE A 682 8.91 -10.29 10.78
CA PHE A 682 9.94 -9.25 10.79
C PHE A 682 11.29 -9.88 11.15
N GLU A 683 12.37 -9.41 10.52
CA GLU A 683 13.73 -9.91 10.73
C GLU A 683 14.67 -8.72 10.98
N PRO A 684 14.89 -8.33 12.26
CA PRO A 684 15.64 -7.11 12.60
C PRO A 684 17.05 -7.06 11.99
N GLU A 685 17.70 -8.21 11.84
CA GLU A 685 19.07 -8.28 11.32
C GLU A 685 19.16 -7.98 9.82
N LEU A 686 18.11 -8.28 9.04
CA LEU A 686 18.13 -8.18 7.58
C LEU A 686 17.18 -7.14 6.99
N GLN A 687 16.07 -6.83 7.65
CA GLN A 687 15.07 -5.93 7.09
C GLN A 687 15.48 -4.48 7.25
N ARG A 688 15.44 -3.74 6.16
CA ARG A 688 15.78 -2.34 6.08
C ARG A 688 14.76 -1.62 5.22
N THR A 689 14.37 -0.45 5.69
CA THR A 689 13.63 0.53 4.90
C THR A 689 14.60 1.32 4.05
N ILE A 690 14.32 1.43 2.75
CA ILE A 690 15.06 2.21 1.76
C ILE A 690 14.41 3.59 1.64
N ASN A 691 15.23 4.62 1.78
CA ASN A 691 14.80 6.01 1.80
C ASN A 691 15.56 6.82 0.75
N VAL A 692 14.89 7.79 0.13
CA VAL A 692 15.58 8.85 -0.62
C VAL A 692 16.19 9.81 0.38
N ASP A 693 17.48 10.14 0.21
CA ASP A 693 18.12 11.19 1.01
C ASP A 693 17.50 12.54 0.65
N ILE A 694 17.05 13.30 1.64
CA ILE A 694 16.39 14.59 1.37
C ILE A 694 17.31 15.57 0.65
N ARG A 695 18.63 15.45 0.84
CA ARG A 695 19.62 16.27 0.11
C ARG A 695 19.63 15.96 -1.38
N TYR A 696 19.37 14.70 -1.78
CA TYR A 696 19.22 14.35 -3.19
C TYR A 696 17.94 14.93 -3.77
N VAL A 697 16.83 14.89 -3.01
CA VAL A 697 15.59 15.57 -3.40
C VAL A 697 15.85 17.07 -3.63
N MET A 698 16.52 17.74 -2.69
CA MET A 698 16.86 19.15 -2.81
C MET A 698 17.79 19.43 -4.01
N LEU A 699 18.79 18.59 -4.25
CA LEU A 699 19.67 18.69 -5.42
C LEU A 699 18.87 18.65 -6.74
N ILE A 700 17.89 17.74 -6.83
CA ILE A 700 17.06 17.63 -8.03
C ILE A 700 16.17 18.86 -8.21
N ILE A 701 15.58 19.39 -7.13
CA ILE A 701 14.75 20.61 -7.20
C ILE A 701 15.59 21.83 -7.60
N ASP A 702 16.75 22.02 -6.96
CA ASP A 702 17.64 23.16 -7.19
C ASP A 702 18.41 23.00 -8.51
N LYS A 703 19.37 22.07 -8.57
CA LYS A 703 20.36 22.00 -9.65
C LYS A 703 19.82 21.37 -10.92
N PHE A 704 19.02 20.32 -10.81
CA PHE A 704 18.46 19.64 -11.97
C PHE A 704 17.30 20.44 -12.58
N ALA A 705 16.31 20.82 -11.76
CA ALA A 705 15.10 21.48 -12.23
C ALA A 705 15.20 23.01 -12.30
N GLY A 706 16.05 23.65 -11.49
CA GLY A 706 16.11 25.11 -11.39
C GLY A 706 14.87 25.71 -10.71
N ALA A 707 14.18 24.95 -9.87
CA ALA A 707 12.91 25.33 -9.24
C ALA A 707 13.14 26.07 -7.90
N GLN A 708 13.88 27.19 -7.96
CA GLN A 708 14.25 27.98 -6.77
C GLN A 708 13.04 28.46 -5.96
N ASN A 709 11.91 28.72 -6.62
CA ASN A 709 10.65 29.07 -5.96
C ASN A 709 10.18 28.04 -4.94
N LEU A 710 10.49 26.75 -5.14
CA LEU A 710 10.15 25.68 -4.20
C LEU A 710 11.17 25.63 -3.05
N ILE A 711 12.46 25.84 -3.35
CA ILE A 711 13.52 25.91 -2.33
C ILE A 711 13.23 27.05 -1.34
N ASP A 712 12.84 28.22 -1.85
CA ASP A 712 12.57 29.40 -1.04
C ASP A 712 11.31 29.26 -0.16
N GLU A 713 10.41 28.33 -0.50
CA GLU A 713 9.19 28.06 0.26
C GLU A 713 9.42 27.15 1.48
N MET A 714 10.50 26.35 1.46
CA MET A 714 10.79 25.37 2.50
C MET A 714 11.64 25.97 3.62
N LEU A 715 11.39 25.54 4.86
CA LEU A 715 12.28 25.85 5.98
C LEU A 715 13.46 24.86 5.99
N ILE A 716 14.60 25.28 5.45
CA ILE A 716 15.82 24.46 5.40
C ILE A 716 16.72 24.74 6.60
N VAL A 717 17.19 23.68 7.25
CA VAL A 717 18.10 23.71 8.41
C VAL A 717 19.31 22.82 8.16
N ASN A 718 20.45 23.13 8.79
CA ASN A 718 21.74 22.45 8.50
C ASN A 718 22.54 22.07 9.76
N ASP A 719 21.95 22.19 10.94
CA ASP A 719 22.57 21.77 12.18
C ASP A 719 22.26 20.30 12.49
N ARG A 720 23.28 19.54 12.91
CA ARG A 720 23.08 18.17 13.37
C ARG A 720 22.52 18.15 14.80
N PRO A 721 21.55 17.27 15.11
CA PRO A 721 21.10 17.12 16.48
C PRO A 721 22.21 16.51 17.33
N VAL A 722 22.46 17.09 18.51
CA VAL A 722 23.46 16.59 19.46
C VAL A 722 22.87 15.40 20.22
N LYS A 723 23.60 14.26 20.22
CA LYS A 723 23.21 13.04 20.95
C LYS A 723 23.10 13.28 22.45
#